data_AF-A0A7R9HR88-F1
#
_entry.id   AF-A0A7R9HR88-F1
#
_cell.length_a   1.000
_cell.length_b   1.000
_cell.length_c   1.000
_cell.angle_alpha   90.00
_cell.angle_beta   90.00
_cell.angle_gamma   90.00
#
_symmetry.space_group_name_H-M   'P 1'
#
loop_
_entity.id
_entity.type
_entity.pdbx_description
1 polymer ?
#
loop_
_entity_poly.entity_id
_entity_poly.type
_entity_poly.pdbx_seq_one_letter_code
_entity_poly.pdbx_strand_id
1 'polypeptide(L)'
;MVLGATIVLDWPGAREIGVCISVGSTEDVFPKWLPTLPCKCGGRLNLQPNDVIFQAAPLTFDPSIVDIFLAFSSGAALLVVSNEVKLSHTRLSESLFPCMASPYLGVTVMQVTPSFLSRWPIETLQNIMFGPKSTLRALILGGEPPPHWDILVEWKGGNVDCKLFNIYGITEVSCWASLHEVNLCHDKYFVNKYRLESVNPIPLGTALSGTLLSVRDTLGVEVQEGEGEMFIGTMDRVCLINEELMVNLELPLYRATGDIVKVDSQSGQLFYVGRKDRMVKRHGHRVSLYLVEQVANKYPGLGQCHCVWDSESGTLGLLLGSEGKCLEPAIRQYLVKSLPPAAIPDIIMRIPVWPLTNNGKIDHQKLRQIMLCKVRDNEEPHFKVDAVDTFHKLWSKYLGLSKLKQQDTFVQHGGTSFIALQLLSELEKITDHAVSSELIPKLLGGSSLQECCDGRGITVVGSHSHKLVSLDNETGKLVNLTELPDRIESSVCIIPSGHAGIVGCYNGSVYCVLLSSGDVIWEFPTRGMVKSSPTLCREGSAVVVGSYDQSLYCLSVQDGTMLWSVKPGEGSIFSSPCASSFTHMVFVGTLDGTCAALSELDSSIVWTSRLETPVFSSPALLSADTQVLFVEVAGTLHCFSSLDGTKIWNMNIAGNIFSSPCVVSATVDNGLKEMILLGCHNKSIYCLHGDGDKIAIKWTKELDSPIFSTSCTSSFINCVNVEDKQENTSPSSSKKTSVYAVVATTEGTVLTHCGFILPGNTNAPGKLPQLIGPGTTKKFPNANLSSSLSGP
;
A
#
# COMPACT_ATOMS: atom_id res chain seq x y z
N MET A 1 -34.71 -26.97 35.49
CA MET A 1 -34.19 -28.36 35.52
C MET A 1 -32.94 -28.35 36.37
N VAL A 2 -33.01 -28.90 37.58
CA VAL A 2 -31.83 -29.06 38.44
C VAL A 2 -31.08 -30.28 37.90
N LEU A 3 -30.08 -30.03 37.06
CA LEU A 3 -29.09 -31.05 36.68
C LEU A 3 -28.26 -31.32 37.93
N GLY A 4 -28.36 -32.53 38.48
CA GLY A 4 -27.45 -33.01 39.52
C GLY A 4 -26.07 -33.23 38.91
N ALA A 5 -25.32 -32.13 38.73
CA ALA A 5 -23.90 -32.18 38.45
C ALA A 5 -23.19 -32.51 39.76
N THR A 6 -22.46 -33.62 39.80
CA THR A 6 -21.44 -33.82 40.84
C THR A 6 -20.29 -32.88 40.49
N ILE A 7 -20.32 -31.67 41.04
CA ILE A 7 -19.22 -30.71 40.94
C ILE A 7 -18.15 -31.18 41.94
N VAL A 8 -17.09 -31.83 41.46
CA VAL A 8 -15.93 -32.14 42.30
C VAL A 8 -15.07 -30.88 42.39
N LEU A 9 -15.35 -30.05 43.40
CA LEU A 9 -14.49 -28.95 43.84
C LEU A 9 -13.61 -29.47 44.97
N ASP A 10 -12.44 -30.03 44.65
CA ASP A 10 -11.41 -30.18 45.68
C ASP A 10 -10.05 -29.92 45.04
N TRP A 11 -9.42 -28.80 45.41
CA TRP A 11 -8.04 -28.48 45.03
C TRP A 11 -7.32 -27.90 46.27
N PRO A 12 -6.55 -28.70 47.04
CA PRO A 12 -5.63 -28.17 48.02
C PRO A 12 -4.25 -28.01 47.37
N GLY A 13 -3.89 -26.79 46.94
CA GLY A 13 -2.48 -26.45 46.62
C GLY A 13 -2.14 -25.62 45.37
N ALA A 14 -3.09 -25.24 44.52
CA ALA A 14 -2.88 -24.34 43.38
C ALA A 14 -4.00 -23.32 43.35
N ARG A 15 -3.63 -22.08 43.05
CA ARG A 15 -4.43 -20.90 43.33
C ARG A 15 -5.49 -20.59 42.27
N GLU A 16 -5.74 -21.42 41.25
CA GLU A 16 -6.69 -21.07 40.17
C GLU A 16 -7.46 -22.31 39.67
N ILE A 17 -8.79 -22.17 39.52
CA ILE A 17 -9.80 -23.25 39.53
C ILE A 17 -10.13 -23.77 38.11
N GLY A 18 -10.03 -25.09 37.90
CA GLY A 18 -10.72 -25.82 36.82
C GLY A 18 -11.86 -26.66 37.39
N VAL A 19 -12.99 -26.78 36.68
CA VAL A 19 -14.17 -27.55 37.12
C VAL A 19 -14.47 -28.65 36.11
N CYS A 20 -14.53 -29.89 36.59
CA CYS A 20 -14.97 -31.04 35.80
C CYS A 20 -16.44 -31.35 36.14
N ILE A 21 -17.30 -31.36 35.12
CA ILE A 21 -18.74 -31.65 35.27
C ILE A 21 -19.03 -33.02 34.67
N SER A 22 -19.51 -33.94 35.51
CA SER A 22 -20.03 -35.25 35.10
C SER A 22 -21.51 -35.37 35.47
N VAL A 23 -22.31 -35.92 34.56
CA VAL A 23 -23.74 -36.18 34.77
C VAL A 23 -23.94 -37.69 34.73
N GLY A 24 -24.49 -38.28 35.79
CA GLY A 24 -24.85 -39.69 35.83
C GLY A 24 -26.03 -40.01 34.90
N SER A 25 -25.94 -41.14 34.19
CA SER A 25 -26.91 -41.78 33.27
C SER A 25 -28.14 -40.94 32.86
N THR A 26 -28.14 -40.44 31.62
CA THR A 26 -29.26 -39.70 31.03
C THR A 26 -29.98 -40.53 29.97
N GLU A 27 -30.85 -41.46 30.38
CA GLU A 27 -31.71 -42.15 29.40
C GLU A 27 -32.94 -41.32 28.97
N ASP A 28 -33.37 -40.27 29.72
CA ASP A 28 -34.68 -39.63 29.47
C ASP A 28 -34.75 -38.09 29.57
N VAL A 29 -33.64 -37.34 29.51
CA VAL A 29 -33.63 -35.91 29.92
C VAL A 29 -33.68 -34.88 28.77
N PHE A 30 -33.49 -35.27 27.50
CA PHE A 30 -33.36 -34.28 26.42
C PHE A 30 -34.61 -34.14 25.52
N PRO A 31 -35.15 -32.92 25.31
CA PRO A 31 -36.25 -32.67 24.38
C PRO A 31 -35.92 -33.08 22.93
N LYS A 32 -36.90 -33.59 22.19
CA LYS A 32 -36.79 -34.03 20.77
C LYS A 32 -36.32 -32.96 19.76
N TRP A 33 -36.20 -31.70 20.17
CA TRP A 33 -35.78 -30.54 19.36
C TRP A 33 -34.31 -30.11 19.60
N LEU A 34 -33.55 -30.82 20.44
CA LEU A 34 -32.10 -30.61 20.60
C LEU A 34 -31.32 -31.18 19.41
N PRO A 35 -30.16 -30.61 19.05
CA PRO A 35 -29.56 -30.84 17.75
C PRO A 35 -29.22 -32.32 17.56
N THR A 36 -29.62 -32.88 16.42
CA THR A 36 -29.28 -34.24 15.96
C THR A 36 -27.78 -34.45 15.71
N LEU A 37 -26.98 -33.37 15.78
CA LEU A 37 -25.55 -33.34 15.51
C LEU A 37 -24.70 -34.14 16.51
N PRO A 38 -24.78 -33.92 17.85
CA PRO A 38 -23.85 -34.50 18.81
C PRO A 38 -24.03 -36.01 18.94
N CYS A 39 -25.28 -36.52 18.94
CA CYS A 39 -25.56 -37.95 18.98
C CYS A 39 -25.01 -38.70 17.75
N LYS A 40 -25.05 -38.08 16.57
CA LYS A 40 -24.55 -38.70 15.31
C LYS A 40 -23.03 -38.55 15.15
N CYS A 41 -22.45 -37.45 15.64
CA CYS A 41 -21.01 -37.23 15.64
C CYS A 41 -20.29 -38.10 16.68
N GLY A 42 -20.91 -38.35 17.84
CA GLY A 42 -20.37 -39.23 18.88
C GLY A 42 -20.05 -40.64 18.38
N GLY A 43 -20.88 -41.17 17.47
CA GLY A 43 -20.62 -42.46 16.80
C GLY A 43 -19.38 -42.43 15.87
N ARG A 44 -19.19 -41.35 15.10
CA ARG A 44 -18.00 -41.20 14.21
C ARG A 44 -16.70 -40.98 15.01
N LEU A 45 -16.79 -40.34 16.17
CA LEU A 45 -15.66 -40.11 17.08
C LEU A 45 -15.44 -41.25 18.08
N ASN A 46 -16.31 -42.26 18.09
CA ASN A 46 -16.36 -43.35 19.07
C ASN A 46 -16.28 -42.84 20.52
N LEU A 47 -17.17 -41.91 20.89
CA LEU A 47 -17.25 -41.37 22.25
C LEU A 47 -17.68 -42.44 23.26
N GLN A 48 -17.07 -42.42 24.43
CA GLN A 48 -17.26 -43.35 25.53
C GLN A 48 -17.49 -42.58 26.84
N PRO A 49 -18.21 -43.15 27.83
CA PRO A 49 -18.49 -42.46 29.09
C PRO A 49 -17.24 -42.08 29.92
N ASN A 50 -16.10 -42.72 29.68
CA ASN A 50 -14.83 -42.40 30.33
C ASN A 50 -14.05 -41.28 29.63
N ASP A 51 -14.58 -40.69 28.56
CA ASP A 51 -13.96 -39.56 27.90
C ASP A 51 -14.03 -38.28 28.72
N VAL A 52 -13.03 -37.43 28.52
CA VAL A 52 -12.99 -36.06 29.03
C VAL A 52 -12.88 -35.13 27.83
N ILE A 53 -13.92 -34.34 27.60
CA ILE A 53 -14.00 -33.38 26.50
C ILE A 53 -13.61 -32.00 27.02
N PHE A 54 -12.67 -31.34 26.36
CA PHE A 54 -12.28 -29.97 26.72
C PHE A 54 -13.23 -28.96 26.09
N GLN A 55 -13.85 -28.10 26.91
CA GLN A 55 -14.64 -26.97 26.42
C GLN A 55 -13.72 -25.81 26.01
N ALA A 56 -13.17 -25.90 24.80
CA ALA A 56 -12.23 -24.90 24.30
C ALA A 56 -12.95 -23.59 23.93
N ALA A 57 -14.05 -23.70 23.16
CA ALA A 57 -14.73 -22.55 22.59
C ALA A 57 -15.46 -21.70 23.65
N PRO A 58 -15.49 -20.36 23.50
CA PRO A 58 -16.34 -19.49 24.30
C PRO A 58 -17.83 -19.83 24.13
N LEU A 59 -18.63 -19.64 25.17
CA LEU A 59 -20.08 -19.89 25.14
C LEU A 59 -20.84 -19.02 24.12
N THR A 60 -20.22 -17.94 23.64
CA THR A 60 -20.76 -17.08 22.58
C THR A 60 -20.58 -17.66 21.18
N PHE A 61 -19.91 -18.82 21.05
CA PHE A 61 -19.60 -19.45 19.77
C PHE A 61 -20.20 -20.86 19.67
N ASP A 62 -20.72 -21.21 18.49
CA ASP A 62 -21.48 -22.43 18.24
C ASP A 62 -20.71 -23.76 18.49
N PRO A 63 -19.38 -23.86 18.24
CA PRO A 63 -18.55 -24.98 18.72
C PRO A 63 -18.69 -25.32 20.20
N SER A 64 -18.98 -24.35 21.09
CA SER A 64 -19.13 -24.62 22.52
C SER A 64 -20.36 -25.47 22.82
N ILE A 65 -21.42 -25.30 22.02
CA ILE A 65 -22.63 -26.10 22.10
C ILE A 65 -22.32 -27.54 21.69
N VAL A 66 -21.47 -27.72 20.69
CA VAL A 66 -21.02 -29.05 20.28
C VAL A 66 -20.22 -29.73 21.40
N ASP A 67 -19.25 -29.05 22.03
CA ASP A 67 -18.47 -29.61 23.14
C ASP A 67 -19.37 -30.08 24.30
N ILE A 68 -20.30 -29.22 24.73
CA ILE A 68 -21.24 -29.49 25.83
C ILE A 68 -22.10 -30.72 25.51
N PHE A 69 -22.71 -30.75 24.31
CA PHE A 69 -23.62 -31.83 23.98
C PHE A 69 -22.90 -33.12 23.62
N LEU A 70 -21.70 -33.09 23.03
CA LEU A 70 -20.90 -34.29 22.84
C LEU A 70 -20.58 -34.96 24.17
N ALA A 71 -20.24 -34.17 25.19
CA ALA A 71 -19.92 -34.69 26.52
C ALA A 71 -21.16 -35.34 27.16
N PHE A 72 -22.24 -34.56 27.30
CA PHE A 72 -23.41 -35.00 28.06
C PHE A 72 -24.26 -36.04 27.33
N SER A 73 -24.30 -36.04 25.98
CA SER A 73 -25.02 -37.10 25.24
C SER A 73 -24.29 -38.45 25.25
N SER A 74 -22.99 -38.46 25.56
CA SER A 74 -22.17 -39.69 25.57
C SER A 74 -21.84 -40.18 26.98
N GLY A 75 -22.35 -39.52 28.02
CA GLY A 75 -21.99 -39.80 29.42
C GLY A 75 -20.56 -39.41 29.80
N ALA A 76 -19.87 -38.68 28.92
CA ALA A 76 -18.50 -38.22 29.11
C ALA A 76 -18.45 -36.98 30.03
N ALA A 77 -17.27 -36.67 30.55
CA ALA A 77 -17.04 -35.50 31.38
C ALA A 77 -16.69 -34.27 30.52
N LEU A 78 -17.11 -33.08 30.96
CA LEU A 78 -16.72 -31.81 30.36
C LEU A 78 -15.70 -31.09 31.25
N LEU A 79 -14.51 -30.83 30.72
CA LEU A 79 -13.45 -30.06 31.37
C LEU A 79 -13.59 -28.58 31.01
N VAL A 80 -13.80 -27.74 32.02
CA VAL A 80 -13.91 -26.29 31.88
C VAL A 80 -12.80 -25.63 32.69
N VAL A 81 -12.06 -24.73 32.05
CA VAL A 81 -10.98 -23.94 32.67
C VAL A 81 -11.26 -22.45 32.49
N SER A 82 -10.71 -21.62 33.38
CA SER A 82 -10.83 -20.18 33.28
C SER A 82 -10.18 -19.65 31.99
N ASN A 83 -10.63 -18.50 31.51
CA ASN A 83 -10.02 -17.86 30.33
C ASN A 83 -8.54 -17.52 30.56
N GLU A 84 -8.14 -17.18 31.78
CA GLU A 84 -6.74 -16.92 32.15
C GLU A 84 -5.87 -18.16 31.91
N VAL A 85 -6.38 -19.35 32.28
CA VAL A 85 -5.71 -20.62 32.00
C VAL A 85 -5.66 -20.88 30.49
N LYS A 86 -6.76 -20.65 29.75
CA LYS A 86 -6.80 -20.84 28.28
C LYS A 86 -5.76 -20.02 27.51
N LEU A 87 -5.38 -18.86 28.05
CA LEU A 87 -4.41 -17.95 27.42
C LEU A 87 -2.95 -18.35 27.68
N SER A 88 -2.67 -19.20 28.67
CA SER A 88 -1.33 -19.68 28.98
C SER A 88 -1.15 -21.13 28.51
N HIS A 89 -0.35 -21.36 27.47
CA HIS A 89 -0.11 -22.73 26.97
C HIS A 89 0.48 -23.64 28.05
N THR A 90 1.34 -23.12 28.95
CA THR A 90 1.92 -23.90 30.05
C THR A 90 0.84 -24.32 31.05
N ARG A 91 0.08 -23.37 31.62
CA ARG A 91 -0.99 -23.69 32.58
C ARG A 91 -2.09 -24.55 31.97
N LEU A 92 -2.43 -24.29 30.71
CA LEU A 92 -3.40 -25.08 29.98
C LEU A 92 -2.90 -26.51 29.74
N SER A 93 -1.64 -26.70 29.35
CA SER A 93 -1.06 -28.03 29.14
C SER A 93 -1.08 -28.88 30.42
N GLU A 94 -0.80 -28.27 31.58
CA GLU A 94 -0.89 -28.93 32.89
C GLU A 94 -2.33 -29.33 33.24
N SER A 95 -3.31 -28.51 32.85
CA SER A 95 -4.73 -28.78 33.08
C SER A 95 -5.29 -29.85 32.13
N LEU A 96 -4.86 -29.83 30.86
CA LEU A 96 -5.30 -30.79 29.86
C LEU A 96 -4.63 -32.16 30.03
N PHE A 97 -3.35 -32.18 30.38
CA PHE A 97 -2.52 -33.38 30.46
C PHE A 97 -1.81 -33.47 31.83
N PRO A 98 -2.57 -33.68 32.91
CA PRO A 98 -2.00 -33.75 34.25
C PRO A 98 -1.05 -34.94 34.41
N CYS A 99 -0.06 -34.80 35.29
CA CYS A 99 0.90 -35.87 35.59
C CYS A 99 0.21 -37.13 36.12
N MET A 100 0.80 -38.32 35.92
CA MET A 100 0.26 -39.61 36.39
C MET A 100 0.05 -39.70 37.92
N ALA A 101 0.67 -38.82 38.70
CA ALA A 101 0.44 -38.72 40.14
C ALA A 101 -0.83 -37.90 40.49
N SER A 102 -1.48 -37.29 39.49
CA SER A 102 -2.72 -36.54 39.63
C SER A 102 -3.91 -37.49 39.79
N PRO A 103 -4.86 -37.22 40.70
CA PRO A 103 -6.08 -38.00 40.82
C PRO A 103 -7.10 -37.73 39.68
N TYR A 104 -6.83 -36.79 38.77
CA TYR A 104 -7.75 -36.40 37.70
C TYR A 104 -7.37 -37.00 36.33
N LEU A 105 -8.38 -37.34 35.54
CA LEU A 105 -8.25 -37.82 34.17
C LEU A 105 -7.89 -36.66 33.22
N GLY A 106 -6.90 -36.87 32.34
CA GLY A 106 -6.56 -35.93 31.28
C GLY A 106 -7.59 -35.90 30.15
N VAL A 107 -7.56 -34.84 29.33
CA VAL A 107 -8.44 -34.68 28.18
C VAL A 107 -8.24 -35.82 27.18
N THR A 108 -9.33 -36.39 26.67
CA THR A 108 -9.30 -37.44 25.64
C THR A 108 -9.78 -36.94 24.28
N VAL A 109 -10.69 -35.96 24.27
CA VAL A 109 -11.24 -35.36 23.05
C VAL A 109 -11.14 -33.84 23.13
N MET A 110 -10.57 -33.23 22.09
CA MET A 110 -10.40 -31.79 22.03
C MET A 110 -10.80 -31.24 20.66
N GLN A 111 -11.73 -30.28 20.65
CA GLN A 111 -12.11 -29.50 19.47
C GLN A 111 -11.53 -28.09 19.59
N VAL A 112 -10.69 -27.68 18.65
CA VAL A 112 -10.00 -26.38 18.66
C VAL A 112 -9.80 -25.86 17.25
N THR A 113 -9.50 -24.56 17.11
CA THR A 113 -9.07 -24.01 15.82
C THR A 113 -7.60 -24.35 15.56
N PRO A 114 -7.19 -24.49 14.28
CA PRO A 114 -5.78 -24.56 13.88
C PRO A 114 -4.88 -23.52 14.58
N SER A 115 -5.32 -22.26 14.62
CA SER A 115 -4.58 -21.17 15.26
C SER A 115 -4.53 -21.27 16.78
N PHE A 116 -5.45 -22.00 17.42
CA PHE A 116 -5.35 -22.24 18.86
C PHE A 116 -4.08 -23.04 19.20
N LEU A 117 -3.77 -24.05 18.38
CA LEU A 117 -2.64 -24.96 18.58
C LEU A 117 -1.31 -24.45 18.05
N SER A 118 -1.28 -23.75 16.92
CA SER A 118 0.01 -23.29 16.36
C SER A 118 0.68 -22.18 17.20
N ARG A 119 0.05 -21.73 18.30
CA ARG A 119 0.68 -20.89 19.33
C ARG A 119 1.52 -21.69 20.33
N TRP A 120 1.33 -23.00 20.39
CA TRP A 120 2.05 -23.86 21.34
C TRP A 120 3.43 -24.19 20.76
N PRO A 121 4.49 -24.18 21.59
CA PRO A 121 5.80 -24.64 21.16
C PRO A 121 5.71 -26.07 20.61
N ILE A 122 6.44 -26.34 19.53
CA ILE A 122 6.38 -27.65 18.86
C ILE A 122 6.78 -28.78 19.81
N GLU A 123 7.72 -28.52 20.73
CA GLU A 123 8.13 -29.48 21.76
C GLU A 123 6.99 -29.78 22.73
N THR A 124 6.12 -28.81 23.02
CA THR A 124 4.94 -29.03 23.89
C THR A 124 3.92 -29.89 23.18
N LEU A 125 3.67 -29.63 21.89
CA LEU A 125 2.78 -30.45 21.08
C LEU A 125 3.30 -31.89 20.99
N GLN A 126 4.57 -32.09 20.64
CA GLN A 126 5.14 -33.42 20.45
C GLN A 126 5.34 -34.19 21.76
N ASN A 127 5.79 -33.54 22.84
CA ASN A 127 6.13 -34.24 24.08
C ASN A 127 4.96 -34.39 25.06
N ILE A 128 3.98 -33.48 25.00
CA ILE A 128 2.83 -33.48 25.93
C ILE A 128 1.57 -33.94 25.21
N MET A 129 1.12 -33.21 24.20
CA MET A 129 -0.18 -33.47 23.54
C MET A 129 -0.17 -34.74 22.67
N PHE A 130 0.90 -34.96 21.92
CA PHE A 130 1.15 -36.15 21.11
C PHE A 130 2.26 -37.01 21.73
N GLY A 131 2.60 -36.77 23.00
CA GLY A 131 3.59 -37.57 23.70
C GLY A 131 3.06 -38.96 24.04
N PRO A 132 3.95 -39.91 24.39
CA PRO A 132 3.57 -41.28 24.76
C PRO A 132 2.73 -41.37 26.04
N LYS A 133 2.67 -40.29 26.83
CA LYS A 133 1.87 -40.19 28.06
C LYS A 133 0.59 -39.36 27.88
N SER A 134 0.29 -38.92 26.66
CA SER A 134 -0.92 -38.16 26.38
C SER A 134 -2.16 -39.04 26.52
N THR A 135 -3.21 -38.47 27.09
CA THR A 135 -4.56 -39.07 27.11
C THR A 135 -5.36 -38.74 25.85
N LEU A 136 -4.87 -37.82 25.00
CA LEU A 136 -5.60 -37.34 23.83
C LEU A 136 -5.71 -38.45 22.78
N ARG A 137 -6.94 -38.85 22.47
CA ARG A 137 -7.24 -39.84 21.41
C ARG A 137 -7.87 -39.22 20.18
N ALA A 138 -8.50 -38.05 20.29
CA ALA A 138 -9.14 -37.37 19.16
C ALA A 138 -8.91 -35.87 19.24
N LEU A 139 -8.25 -35.33 18.21
CA LEU A 139 -8.11 -33.90 17.98
C LEU A 139 -8.95 -33.49 16.78
N ILE A 140 -9.83 -32.52 16.98
CA ILE A 140 -10.79 -32.05 15.98
C ILE A 140 -10.47 -30.60 15.65
N LEU A 141 -10.13 -30.33 14.40
CA LEU A 141 -9.70 -29.03 13.89
C LEU A 141 -10.78 -28.44 13.00
N GLY A 142 -11.19 -27.20 13.27
CA GLY A 142 -12.28 -26.56 12.54
C GLY A 142 -12.36 -25.06 12.69
N GLY A 143 -13.23 -24.45 11.90
CA GLY A 143 -13.54 -23.02 11.94
C GLY A 143 -12.51 -22.12 11.26
N GLU A 144 -11.41 -22.69 10.77
CA GLU A 144 -10.36 -22.08 9.94
C GLU A 144 -9.93 -23.11 8.88
N PRO A 145 -9.21 -22.69 7.81
CA PRO A 145 -8.68 -23.65 6.85
C PRO A 145 -7.79 -24.71 7.54
N PRO A 146 -7.82 -25.97 7.07
CA PRO A 146 -7.01 -27.02 7.69
C PRO A 146 -5.52 -26.66 7.66
N PRO A 147 -4.70 -27.06 8.66
CA PRO A 147 -3.26 -26.96 8.53
C PRO A 147 -2.77 -27.77 7.31
N HIS A 148 -1.68 -27.33 6.69
CA HIS A 148 -1.05 -28.12 5.61
C HIS A 148 -0.60 -29.48 6.15
N TRP A 149 -0.59 -30.51 5.30
CA TRP A 149 -0.22 -31.88 5.69
C TRP A 149 1.14 -31.95 6.41
N ASP A 150 2.15 -31.22 5.94
CA ASP A 150 3.48 -31.18 6.57
C ASP A 150 3.43 -30.72 8.04
N ILE A 151 2.57 -29.74 8.35
CA ILE A 151 2.39 -29.21 9.71
C ILE A 151 1.74 -30.27 10.59
N LEU A 152 0.73 -30.97 10.08
CA LEU A 152 0.07 -32.06 10.84
C LEU A 152 1.04 -33.21 11.12
N VAL A 153 1.93 -33.54 10.18
CA VAL A 153 3.00 -34.52 10.37
C VAL A 153 3.98 -34.06 11.44
N GLU A 154 4.41 -32.80 11.38
CA GLU A 154 5.33 -32.20 12.35
C GLU A 154 4.71 -32.20 13.76
N TRP A 155 3.47 -31.74 13.92
CA TRP A 155 2.77 -31.75 15.21
C TRP A 155 2.69 -33.15 15.81
N LYS A 156 2.35 -34.16 14.99
CA LYS A 156 2.19 -35.53 15.47
C LYS A 156 3.51 -36.15 15.92
N GLY A 157 4.65 -35.70 15.40
CA GLY A 157 5.98 -36.23 15.75
C GLY A 157 6.12 -37.75 15.58
N GLY A 158 5.25 -38.39 14.78
CA GLY A 158 5.20 -39.85 14.61
C GLY A 158 4.23 -40.63 15.53
N ASN A 159 3.49 -39.98 16.43
CA ASN A 159 2.47 -40.66 17.25
C ASN A 159 1.26 -41.10 16.40
N VAL A 160 0.82 -42.36 16.53
CA VAL A 160 -0.32 -42.90 15.77
C VAL A 160 -1.62 -42.99 16.56
N ASP A 161 -1.59 -42.87 17.88
CA ASP A 161 -2.72 -43.16 18.78
C ASP A 161 -3.78 -42.05 18.78
N CYS A 162 -3.37 -40.79 18.64
CA CYS A 162 -4.32 -39.69 18.48
C CYS A 162 -4.83 -39.63 17.04
N LYS A 163 -6.15 -39.72 16.85
CA LYS A 163 -6.81 -39.45 15.56
C LYS A 163 -6.93 -37.94 15.33
N LEU A 164 -6.73 -37.52 14.09
CA LEU A 164 -6.88 -36.14 13.65
C LEU A 164 -8.13 -36.04 12.78
N PHE A 165 -8.98 -35.05 13.06
CA PHE A 165 -10.19 -34.80 12.30
C PHE A 165 -10.18 -33.36 11.79
N ASN A 166 -10.55 -33.17 10.53
CA ASN A 166 -10.87 -31.87 9.97
C ASN A 166 -12.40 -31.76 9.86
N ILE A 167 -12.98 -30.71 10.42
CA ILE A 167 -14.41 -30.40 10.34
C ILE A 167 -14.61 -29.10 9.57
N TYR A 168 -15.70 -29.04 8.81
CA TYR A 168 -16.08 -27.84 8.07
C TYR A 168 -17.57 -27.58 8.19
N GLY A 169 -17.95 -26.30 8.22
CA GLY A 169 -19.34 -25.86 8.25
C GLY A 169 -19.46 -24.41 8.68
N ILE A 170 -20.70 -23.90 8.63
CA ILE A 170 -21.04 -22.52 8.95
C ILE A 170 -22.10 -22.49 10.06
N THR A 171 -22.23 -21.37 10.75
CA THR A 171 -23.18 -21.22 11.86
C THR A 171 -24.62 -21.36 11.38
N GLU A 172 -24.89 -20.90 10.16
CA GLU A 172 -26.18 -20.91 9.47
C GLU A 172 -26.76 -22.32 9.23
N VAL A 173 -25.92 -23.36 9.38
CA VAL A 173 -26.28 -24.79 9.23
C VAL A 173 -25.93 -25.61 10.48
N SER A 174 -25.93 -24.96 11.64
CA SER A 174 -25.70 -25.56 12.95
C SER A 174 -24.29 -26.13 13.14
N CYS A 175 -23.25 -25.33 12.89
CA CYS A 175 -21.84 -25.62 13.15
C CYS A 175 -21.18 -26.59 12.16
N TRP A 176 -21.16 -27.91 12.40
CA TRP A 176 -20.43 -28.86 11.54
C TRP A 176 -21.30 -29.37 10.38
N ALA A 177 -20.84 -29.25 9.14
CA ALA A 177 -21.50 -29.79 7.95
C ALA A 177 -20.76 -31.00 7.36
N SER A 178 -19.45 -31.07 7.47
CA SER A 178 -18.66 -32.20 6.99
C SER A 178 -17.53 -32.56 7.97
N LEU A 179 -17.04 -33.79 7.83
CA LEU A 179 -15.98 -34.37 8.65
C LEU A 179 -15.07 -35.24 7.79
N HIS A 180 -13.76 -35.01 7.92
CA HIS A 180 -12.69 -35.85 7.38
C HIS A 180 -11.84 -36.40 8.53
N GLU A 181 -11.58 -37.72 8.54
CA GLU A 181 -10.54 -38.30 9.39
C GLU A 181 -9.22 -38.22 8.61
N VAL A 182 -8.29 -37.39 9.09
CA VAL A 182 -7.01 -37.16 8.41
C VAL A 182 -6.15 -38.40 8.55
N ASN A 183 -5.82 -39.01 7.41
CA ASN A 183 -4.92 -40.15 7.35
C ASN A 183 -3.60 -39.70 6.72
N LEU A 184 -2.61 -39.40 7.56
CA LEU A 184 -1.34 -38.84 7.09
C LEU A 184 -0.63 -39.73 6.05
N CYS A 185 -0.85 -41.05 6.07
CA CYS A 185 -0.28 -41.95 5.07
C CYS A 185 -1.01 -41.87 3.73
N HIS A 186 -2.34 -41.90 3.75
CA HIS A 186 -3.18 -41.88 2.55
C HIS A 186 -3.23 -40.48 1.92
N ASP A 187 -3.41 -39.44 2.73
CA ASP A 187 -3.58 -38.06 2.29
C ASP A 187 -2.30 -37.49 1.64
N LYS A 188 -1.15 -38.13 1.87
CA LYS A 188 0.12 -37.83 1.16
C LYS A 188 -0.03 -37.93 -0.36
N TYR A 189 -0.95 -38.76 -0.86
CA TYR A 189 -1.29 -38.82 -2.28
C TYR A 189 -1.76 -37.46 -2.82
N PHE A 190 -2.70 -36.80 -2.13
CA PHE A 190 -3.23 -35.50 -2.53
C PHE A 190 -2.18 -34.40 -2.42
N VAL A 191 -1.28 -34.48 -1.43
CA VAL A 191 -0.12 -33.57 -1.32
C VAL A 191 0.74 -33.61 -2.58
N ASN A 192 1.03 -34.81 -3.09
CA ASN A 192 1.82 -34.96 -4.31
C ASN A 192 1.04 -34.49 -5.55
N LYS A 193 -0.26 -34.80 -5.62
CA LYS A 193 -1.13 -34.44 -6.76
C LYS A 193 -1.28 -32.93 -6.91
N TYR A 194 -1.50 -32.20 -5.81
CA TYR A 194 -1.74 -30.76 -5.82
C TYR A 194 -0.52 -29.91 -5.46
N ARG A 195 0.70 -30.48 -5.51
CA ARG A 195 1.94 -29.82 -5.09
C ARG A 195 2.20 -28.46 -5.76
N LEU A 196 1.77 -28.30 -7.00
CA LEU A 196 1.97 -27.10 -7.83
C LEU A 196 0.72 -26.19 -7.90
N GLU A 197 -0.35 -26.57 -7.20
CA GLU A 197 -1.60 -25.83 -7.20
C GLU A 197 -1.81 -25.08 -5.88
N SER A 198 -2.70 -24.09 -5.90
CA SER A 198 -3.00 -23.22 -4.75
C SER A 198 -4.09 -23.82 -3.85
N VAL A 199 -4.05 -25.13 -3.60
CA VAL A 199 -5.11 -25.89 -2.91
C VAL A 199 -4.54 -26.52 -1.66
N ASN A 200 -5.27 -26.47 -0.53
CA ASN A 200 -4.86 -27.26 0.63
C ASN A 200 -5.19 -28.75 0.37
N PRO A 201 -4.20 -29.66 0.43
CA PRO A 201 -4.41 -31.07 0.12
C PRO A 201 -5.14 -31.87 1.21
N ILE A 202 -5.62 -31.24 2.29
CA ILE A 202 -6.47 -31.88 3.30
C ILE A 202 -7.94 -31.76 2.89
N PRO A 203 -8.66 -32.87 2.67
CA PRO A 203 -10.08 -32.84 2.32
C PRO A 203 -10.96 -32.19 3.40
N LEU A 204 -12.04 -31.54 2.95
CA LEU A 204 -13.15 -31.09 3.80
C LEU A 204 -14.02 -32.27 4.28
N GLY A 205 -13.84 -33.44 3.67
CA GLY A 205 -14.46 -34.69 4.08
C GLY A 205 -15.87 -34.88 3.58
N THR A 206 -16.55 -35.82 4.22
CA THR A 206 -17.90 -36.25 3.82
C THR A 206 -18.97 -35.47 4.56
N ALA A 207 -20.09 -35.22 3.89
CA ALA A 207 -21.27 -34.61 4.50
C ALA A 207 -21.69 -35.40 5.75
N LEU A 208 -22.04 -34.66 6.80
CA LEU A 208 -22.67 -35.23 7.99
C LEU A 208 -24.14 -35.56 7.68
N SER A 209 -24.72 -36.46 8.47
CA SER A 209 -26.12 -36.83 8.31
C SER A 209 -27.04 -35.59 8.41
N GLY A 210 -27.95 -35.44 7.45
CA GLY A 210 -28.85 -34.28 7.38
C GLY A 210 -28.25 -33.05 6.70
N THR A 211 -27.06 -33.17 6.10
CA THR A 211 -26.42 -32.12 5.31
C THR A 211 -26.12 -32.59 3.89
N LEU A 212 -26.16 -31.66 2.96
CA LEU A 212 -25.80 -31.83 1.56
C LEU A 212 -24.69 -30.83 1.23
N LEU A 213 -23.71 -31.24 0.44
CA LEU A 213 -22.63 -30.38 -0.03
C LEU A 213 -22.80 -30.25 -1.54
N SER A 214 -22.87 -29.02 -2.04
CA SER A 214 -23.00 -28.74 -3.48
C SER A 214 -22.04 -27.63 -3.86
N VAL A 215 -21.26 -27.83 -4.92
CA VAL A 215 -20.32 -26.83 -5.43
C VAL A 215 -20.89 -26.26 -6.70
N ARG A 216 -20.95 -24.93 -6.83
CA ARG A 216 -21.59 -24.27 -7.97
C ARG A 216 -20.67 -23.24 -8.61
N ASP A 217 -20.75 -23.12 -9.93
CA ASP A 217 -20.03 -22.11 -10.68
C ASP A 217 -20.71 -20.73 -10.59
N THR A 218 -20.17 -19.74 -11.32
CA THR A 218 -20.72 -18.38 -11.35
C THR A 218 -22.12 -18.27 -11.99
N LEU A 219 -22.54 -19.29 -12.74
CA LEU A 219 -23.88 -19.38 -13.35
C LEU A 219 -24.85 -20.17 -12.46
N GLY A 220 -24.39 -20.67 -11.31
CA GLY A 220 -25.18 -21.47 -10.38
C GLY A 220 -25.29 -22.94 -10.77
N VAL A 221 -24.54 -23.41 -11.77
CA VAL A 221 -24.53 -24.80 -12.22
C VAL A 221 -23.62 -25.62 -11.32
N GLU A 222 -24.04 -26.83 -10.98
CA GLU A 222 -23.25 -27.72 -10.13
C GLU A 222 -21.95 -28.18 -10.80
N VAL A 223 -20.83 -28.00 -10.10
CA VAL A 223 -19.48 -28.33 -10.53
C VAL A 223 -19.14 -29.73 -10.05
N GLN A 224 -18.93 -30.64 -10.99
CA GLN A 224 -18.55 -32.04 -10.71
C GLN A 224 -17.02 -32.25 -10.75
N GLU A 225 -16.29 -31.32 -11.37
CA GLU A 225 -14.82 -31.28 -11.43
C GLU A 225 -14.36 -29.82 -11.51
N GLY A 226 -13.32 -29.46 -10.76
CA GLY A 226 -12.74 -28.11 -10.78
C GLY A 226 -13.22 -27.22 -9.64
N GLU A 227 -13.08 -25.91 -9.79
CA GLU A 227 -13.32 -24.93 -8.72
C GLU A 227 -14.72 -24.32 -8.79
N GLY A 228 -15.34 -24.09 -7.64
CA GLY A 228 -16.61 -23.39 -7.52
C GLY A 228 -16.90 -22.93 -6.09
N GLU A 229 -18.00 -22.21 -5.92
CA GLU A 229 -18.50 -21.75 -4.63
C GLU A 229 -19.24 -22.88 -3.90
N MET A 230 -18.95 -23.04 -2.62
CA MET A 230 -19.51 -24.08 -1.78
C MET A 230 -20.87 -23.66 -1.20
N PHE A 231 -21.84 -24.54 -1.32
CA PHE A 231 -23.17 -24.43 -0.72
C PHE A 231 -23.41 -25.60 0.22
N ILE A 232 -23.99 -25.31 1.38
CA ILE A 232 -24.41 -26.34 2.33
C ILE A 232 -25.93 -26.39 2.36
N GLY A 233 -26.47 -27.54 1.96
CA GLY A 233 -27.89 -27.86 1.98
C GLY A 233 -28.31 -28.57 3.27
N THR A 234 -29.52 -28.32 3.75
CA THR A 234 -30.10 -29.07 4.87
C THR A 234 -31.62 -29.17 4.81
N MET A 235 -32.17 -30.23 5.38
CA MET A 235 -33.61 -30.45 5.53
C MET A 235 -34.11 -30.05 6.93
N ASP A 236 -33.29 -30.24 7.96
CA ASP A 236 -33.68 -30.19 9.37
C ASP A 236 -32.78 -29.28 10.24
N ARG A 237 -31.61 -28.83 9.74
CA ARG A 237 -30.62 -28.05 10.50
C ARG A 237 -30.61 -26.58 10.09
N VAL A 238 -31.78 -25.94 10.17
CA VAL A 238 -31.96 -24.56 9.68
C VAL A 238 -31.73 -23.54 10.80
N CYS A 239 -30.79 -22.62 10.58
CA CYS A 239 -30.73 -21.35 11.32
C CYS A 239 -31.45 -20.26 10.49
N LEU A 240 -32.43 -19.60 11.10
CA LEU A 240 -33.16 -18.48 10.48
C LEU A 240 -32.30 -17.22 10.53
N ILE A 241 -32.21 -16.51 9.40
CA ILE A 241 -31.39 -15.30 9.23
C ILE A 241 -32.33 -14.15 8.80
N ASN A 242 -32.08 -12.91 9.22
CA ASN A 242 -32.76 -11.70 8.69
C ASN A 242 -34.30 -11.80 8.63
N GLU A 243 -34.94 -12.17 9.74
CA GLU A 243 -36.41 -12.28 9.88
C GLU A 243 -37.08 -13.38 9.01
N GLU A 244 -36.30 -14.32 8.48
CA GLU A 244 -36.86 -15.50 7.79
C GLU A 244 -37.83 -16.29 8.70
N LEU A 245 -38.87 -16.85 8.08
CA LEU A 245 -39.82 -17.74 8.73
C LEU A 245 -39.69 -19.14 8.13
N MET A 246 -39.63 -20.17 8.98
CA MET A 246 -39.50 -21.58 8.55
C MET A 246 -40.51 -22.00 7.47
N VAL A 247 -41.73 -21.44 7.52
CA VAL A 247 -42.82 -21.76 6.57
C VAL A 247 -42.56 -21.28 5.13
N ASN A 248 -41.64 -20.32 4.94
CA ASN A 248 -41.35 -19.71 3.65
C ASN A 248 -40.06 -20.24 3.01
N LEU A 249 -39.41 -21.24 3.63
CA LEU A 249 -38.15 -21.77 3.14
C LEU A 249 -38.40 -23.01 2.26
N GLU A 250 -37.81 -23.01 1.06
CA GLU A 250 -37.77 -24.19 0.22
C GLU A 250 -36.69 -25.16 0.72
N LEU A 251 -37.09 -26.39 1.03
CA LEU A 251 -36.20 -27.46 1.49
C LEU A 251 -35.86 -28.43 0.35
N PRO A 252 -34.60 -28.91 0.24
CA PRO A 252 -33.45 -28.59 1.08
C PRO A 252 -32.98 -27.15 0.92
N LEU A 253 -32.80 -26.46 2.04
CA LEU A 253 -32.32 -25.09 2.06
C LEU A 253 -30.82 -25.08 1.84
N TYR A 254 -30.35 -24.46 0.76
CA TYR A 254 -28.94 -24.27 0.48
C TYR A 254 -28.48 -22.87 0.91
N ARG A 255 -27.45 -22.83 1.76
CA ARG A 255 -26.75 -21.60 2.14
C ARG A 255 -25.45 -21.48 1.37
N ALA A 256 -25.26 -20.35 0.70
CA ALA A 256 -23.95 -19.98 0.17
C ALA A 256 -22.99 -19.75 1.34
N THR A 257 -21.82 -20.38 1.28
CA THR A 257 -20.81 -20.26 2.35
C THR A 257 -19.86 -19.09 2.10
N GLY A 258 -19.77 -18.64 0.85
CA GLY A 258 -18.73 -17.73 0.38
C GLY A 258 -17.35 -18.39 0.26
N ASP A 259 -17.24 -19.70 0.52
CA ASP A 259 -16.00 -20.46 0.35
C ASP A 259 -15.87 -20.98 -1.08
N ILE A 260 -14.66 -20.92 -1.63
CA ILE A 260 -14.27 -21.53 -2.89
C ILE A 260 -13.60 -22.86 -2.58
N VAL A 261 -14.08 -23.91 -3.24
CA VAL A 261 -13.57 -25.27 -3.11
C VAL A 261 -13.25 -25.85 -4.48
N LYS A 262 -12.33 -26.81 -4.49
CA LYS A 262 -12.01 -27.61 -5.66
C LYS A 262 -12.58 -29.02 -5.48
N VAL A 263 -13.31 -29.50 -6.48
CA VAL A 263 -13.78 -30.88 -6.59
C VAL A 263 -12.75 -31.70 -7.35
N ASP A 264 -12.24 -32.76 -6.72
CA ASP A 264 -11.36 -33.70 -7.38
C ASP A 264 -12.13 -34.68 -8.26
N SER A 265 -11.79 -34.75 -9.53
CA SER A 265 -12.50 -35.61 -10.50
C SER A 265 -12.36 -37.11 -10.26
N GLN A 266 -11.31 -37.55 -9.58
CA GLN A 266 -11.08 -38.98 -9.35
C GLN A 266 -11.71 -39.47 -8.05
N SER A 267 -11.56 -38.71 -6.97
CA SER A 267 -12.02 -39.09 -5.63
C SER A 267 -13.36 -38.47 -5.23
N GLY A 268 -13.81 -37.43 -5.93
CA GLY A 268 -14.98 -36.62 -5.53
C GLY A 268 -14.75 -35.82 -4.25
N GLN A 269 -13.54 -35.81 -3.69
CA GLN A 269 -13.21 -35.08 -2.48
C GLN A 269 -13.20 -33.58 -2.74
N LEU A 270 -13.62 -32.82 -1.71
CA LEU A 270 -13.66 -31.37 -1.74
C LEU A 270 -12.44 -30.82 -1.00
N PHE A 271 -11.73 -29.91 -1.65
CA PHE A 271 -10.55 -29.26 -1.09
C PHE A 271 -10.79 -27.76 -0.95
N TYR A 272 -10.45 -27.21 0.20
CA TYR A 272 -10.58 -25.77 0.43
C TYR A 272 -9.52 -24.99 -0.36
N VAL A 273 -9.97 -24.00 -1.13
CA VAL A 273 -9.10 -23.12 -1.93
C VAL A 273 -8.93 -21.75 -1.25
N GLY A 274 -10.02 -21.20 -0.75
CA GLY A 274 -10.04 -19.88 -0.13
C GLY A 274 -11.46 -19.37 0.01
N ARG A 275 -11.63 -18.15 0.50
CA ARG A 275 -12.94 -17.49 0.45
C ARG A 275 -13.05 -16.58 -0.76
N LYS A 276 -14.25 -16.45 -1.31
CA LYS A 276 -14.63 -15.49 -2.36
C LYS A 276 -14.25 -14.06 -1.98
N ASP A 277 -14.30 -13.71 -0.69
CA ASP A 277 -13.92 -12.39 -0.15
C ASP A 277 -12.43 -12.28 0.26
N ARG A 278 -11.67 -13.39 0.37
CA ARG A 278 -10.22 -13.42 0.63
C ARG A 278 -9.36 -13.64 -0.64
N MET A 279 -10.01 -13.63 -1.80
CA MET A 279 -9.38 -13.55 -3.11
C MET A 279 -9.31 -12.09 -3.52
N VAL A 280 -8.10 -11.52 -3.56
CA VAL A 280 -7.90 -10.10 -3.84
C VAL A 280 -7.39 -9.91 -5.25
N LYS A 281 -7.79 -8.83 -5.91
CA LYS A 281 -7.19 -8.41 -7.18
C LYS A 281 -6.11 -7.38 -6.88
N ARG A 282 -4.85 -7.75 -7.12
CA ARG A 282 -3.68 -6.88 -6.93
C ARG A 282 -2.91 -6.80 -8.24
N HIS A 283 -2.69 -5.58 -8.73
CA HIS A 283 -2.01 -5.31 -10.02
C HIS A 283 -2.56 -6.12 -11.20
N GLY A 284 -3.88 -6.29 -11.28
CA GLY A 284 -4.54 -7.08 -12.34
C GLY A 284 -4.50 -8.61 -12.14
N HIS A 285 -3.79 -9.12 -11.12
CA HIS A 285 -3.72 -10.55 -10.82
C HIS A 285 -4.64 -10.93 -9.65
N ARG A 286 -5.23 -12.13 -9.72
CA ARG A 286 -5.94 -12.74 -8.59
C ARG A 286 -4.91 -13.35 -7.64
N VAL A 287 -4.90 -12.87 -6.41
CA VAL A 287 -4.00 -13.31 -5.34
C VAL A 287 -4.83 -13.91 -4.21
N SER A 288 -4.54 -15.14 -3.86
CA SER A 288 -5.10 -15.79 -2.67
C SER A 288 -4.24 -15.40 -1.47
N LEU A 289 -4.82 -14.65 -0.52
CA LEU A 289 -4.14 -14.33 0.74
C LEU A 289 -3.73 -15.58 1.51
N TYR A 290 -4.55 -16.62 1.38
CA TYR A 290 -4.32 -17.91 2.02
C TYR A 290 -3.09 -18.65 1.46
N LEU A 291 -2.87 -18.61 0.15
CA LEU A 291 -1.68 -19.21 -0.46
C LEU A 291 -0.39 -18.57 0.08
N VAL A 292 -0.41 -17.24 0.24
CA VAL A 292 0.73 -16.50 0.78
C VAL A 292 1.05 -16.96 2.20
N GLU A 293 0.03 -17.12 3.05
CA GLU A 293 0.16 -17.67 4.41
C GLU A 293 0.71 -19.10 4.40
N GLN A 294 0.17 -19.97 3.54
CA GLN A 294 0.64 -21.36 3.43
C GLN A 294 2.10 -21.46 3.03
N VAL A 295 2.54 -20.64 2.07
CA VAL A 295 3.95 -20.61 1.66
C VAL A 295 4.80 -20.05 2.80
N ALA A 296 4.41 -18.92 3.41
CA ALA A 296 5.12 -18.34 4.55
C ALA A 296 5.33 -19.34 5.69
N ASN A 297 4.30 -20.09 6.07
CA ASN A 297 4.36 -21.10 7.15
C ASN A 297 5.34 -22.26 6.89
N LYS A 298 5.85 -22.44 5.67
CA LYS A 298 6.88 -23.45 5.37
C LYS A 298 8.31 -22.97 5.70
N TYR A 299 8.48 -21.71 6.08
CA TYR A 299 9.79 -21.16 6.42
C TYR A 299 10.28 -21.67 7.79
N PRO A 300 11.48 -22.26 7.91
CA PRO A 300 11.98 -22.82 9.17
C PRO A 300 12.05 -21.79 10.30
N GLY A 301 11.47 -22.13 11.45
CA GLY A 301 11.46 -21.26 12.63
C GLY A 301 10.42 -20.14 12.60
N LEU A 302 9.57 -20.08 11.57
CA LEU A 302 8.39 -19.24 11.60
C LEU A 302 7.30 -19.90 12.44
N GLY A 303 6.75 -19.16 13.40
CA GLY A 303 5.53 -19.56 14.09
C GLY A 303 4.30 -19.31 13.22
N GLN A 304 3.27 -18.71 13.78
CA GLN A 304 2.06 -18.38 13.02
C GLN A 304 2.29 -17.19 12.08
N CYS A 305 1.58 -17.15 10.96
CA CYS A 305 1.47 -15.94 10.15
C CYS A 305 0.07 -15.74 9.59
N HIS A 306 -0.28 -14.49 9.27
CA HIS A 306 -1.57 -14.14 8.73
C HIS A 306 -1.46 -12.97 7.74
N CYS A 307 -2.11 -13.09 6.58
CA CYS A 307 -2.17 -12.05 5.57
C CYS A 307 -3.36 -11.12 5.77
N VAL A 308 -3.14 -9.85 5.51
CA VAL A 308 -4.15 -8.81 5.52
C VAL A 308 -4.03 -8.01 4.24
N TRP A 309 -5.17 -7.81 3.58
CA TRP A 309 -5.27 -6.92 2.43
C TRP A 309 -5.96 -5.65 2.85
N ASP A 310 -5.43 -4.51 2.41
CA ASP A 310 -6.14 -3.25 2.44
C ASP A 310 -6.44 -2.79 1.00
N SER A 311 -7.72 -2.70 0.66
CA SER A 311 -8.17 -2.37 -0.70
C SER A 311 -8.04 -0.90 -1.04
N GLU A 312 -8.02 -0.01 -0.04
CA GLU A 312 -7.91 1.43 -0.25
C GLU A 312 -6.47 1.83 -0.60
N SER A 313 -5.49 1.32 0.15
CA SER A 313 -4.06 1.55 -0.12
C SER A 313 -3.46 0.56 -1.12
N GLY A 314 -4.17 -0.54 -1.44
CA GLY A 314 -3.62 -1.62 -2.27
C GLY A 314 -2.48 -2.39 -1.59
N THR A 315 -2.42 -2.36 -0.25
CA THR A 315 -1.31 -2.94 0.54
C THR A 315 -1.61 -4.37 0.99
N LEU A 316 -0.68 -5.28 0.73
CA LEU A 316 -0.68 -6.64 1.25
C LEU A 316 0.30 -6.76 2.42
N GLY A 317 -0.23 -6.99 3.63
CA GLY A 317 0.59 -7.26 4.82
C GLY A 317 0.61 -8.74 5.19
N LEU A 318 1.75 -9.21 5.68
CA LEU A 318 1.94 -10.52 6.32
C LEU A 318 2.38 -10.30 7.77
N LEU A 319 1.51 -10.62 8.71
CA LEU A 319 1.78 -10.51 10.14
C LEU A 319 2.36 -11.82 10.66
N LEU A 320 3.36 -11.77 11.53
CA LEU A 320 4.10 -12.92 12.06
C LEU A 320 3.96 -13.00 13.59
N GLY A 321 3.64 -14.18 14.11
CA GLY A 321 3.68 -14.52 15.53
C GLY A 321 4.93 -15.34 15.83
N SER A 322 5.90 -14.77 16.54
CA SER A 322 7.16 -15.45 16.88
C SER A 322 7.79 -14.83 18.14
N GLU A 323 8.27 -15.69 19.04
CA GLU A 323 9.20 -15.34 20.11
C GLU A 323 10.64 -15.68 19.67
N GLY A 324 11.43 -14.72 19.16
CA GLY A 324 12.82 -14.99 18.74
C GLY A 324 13.46 -13.99 17.74
N LYS A 325 14.76 -14.18 17.43
CA LYS A 325 15.60 -13.29 16.58
C LYS A 325 14.99 -12.98 15.20
N CYS A 326 15.42 -11.87 14.59
CA CYS A 326 14.86 -11.20 13.40
C CYS A 326 14.68 -12.12 12.16
N LEU A 327 13.45 -12.62 11.93
CA LEU A 327 13.06 -13.51 10.82
C LEU A 327 12.61 -12.75 9.56
N GLU A 328 12.25 -11.47 9.68
CA GLU A 328 11.58 -10.68 8.63
C GLU A 328 12.38 -10.57 7.30
N PRO A 329 13.71 -10.35 7.30
CA PRO A 329 14.48 -10.31 6.05
C PRO A 329 14.58 -11.68 5.37
N ALA A 330 14.71 -12.73 6.17
CA ALA A 330 14.97 -14.08 5.68
C ALA A 330 13.68 -14.75 5.15
N ILE A 331 12.54 -14.52 5.80
CA ILE A 331 11.23 -14.93 5.28
C ILE A 331 10.88 -14.16 3.99
N ARG A 332 11.21 -12.86 3.88
CA ARG A 332 10.98 -12.09 2.65
C ARG A 332 11.73 -12.72 1.47
N GLN A 333 13.01 -13.04 1.64
CA GLN A 333 13.80 -13.71 0.60
C GLN A 333 13.25 -15.08 0.21
N TYR A 334 12.72 -15.83 1.18
CA TYR A 334 12.06 -17.10 0.93
C TYR A 334 10.77 -16.92 0.10
N LEU A 335 9.90 -15.99 0.50
CA LEU A 335 8.65 -15.71 -0.19
C LEU A 335 8.87 -15.24 -1.64
N VAL A 336 9.86 -14.38 -1.89
CA VAL A 336 10.23 -13.93 -3.26
C VAL A 336 10.62 -15.10 -4.16
N LYS A 337 11.24 -16.15 -3.61
CA LYS A 337 11.62 -17.36 -4.37
C LYS A 337 10.47 -18.33 -4.57
N SER A 338 9.45 -18.29 -3.72
CA SER A 338 8.38 -19.30 -3.66
C SER A 338 7.00 -18.80 -4.12
N LEU A 339 6.82 -17.50 -4.27
CA LEU A 339 5.56 -16.87 -4.70
C LEU A 339 5.76 -16.05 -5.99
N PRO A 340 4.72 -15.93 -6.83
CA PRO A 340 4.73 -15.00 -7.95
C PRO A 340 4.78 -13.55 -7.46
N PRO A 341 5.29 -12.59 -8.26
CA PRO A 341 5.55 -11.21 -7.82
C PRO A 341 4.35 -10.50 -7.18
N ALA A 342 3.15 -10.68 -7.75
CA ALA A 342 1.92 -10.06 -7.25
C ALA A 342 1.47 -10.60 -5.88
N ALA A 343 1.98 -11.76 -5.44
CA ALA A 343 1.64 -12.38 -4.17
C ALA A 343 2.66 -12.07 -3.04
N ILE A 344 3.72 -11.31 -3.33
CA ILE A 344 4.72 -10.92 -2.35
C ILE A 344 4.14 -9.81 -1.43
N PRO A 345 4.13 -9.98 -0.10
CA PRO A 345 3.65 -8.95 0.83
C PRO A 345 4.48 -7.66 0.81
N ASP A 346 3.81 -6.52 0.78
CA ASP A 346 4.38 -5.18 0.91
C ASP A 346 4.97 -4.98 2.31
N ILE A 347 4.21 -5.39 3.32
CA ILE A 347 4.57 -5.28 4.74
C ILE A 347 4.74 -6.70 5.28
N ILE A 348 5.84 -6.94 5.98
CA ILE A 348 5.99 -8.14 6.82
C ILE A 348 6.28 -7.63 8.21
N MET A 349 5.43 -7.94 9.17
CA MET A 349 5.54 -7.35 10.51
C MET A 349 5.24 -8.35 11.60
N ARG A 350 6.02 -8.31 12.66
CA ARG A 350 5.69 -9.05 13.89
C ARG A 350 4.54 -8.41 14.63
N ILE A 351 3.72 -9.26 15.25
CA ILE A 351 2.79 -8.86 16.30
C ILE A 351 3.04 -9.72 17.55
N PRO A 352 3.06 -9.10 18.75
CA PRO A 352 3.32 -9.82 19.99
C PRO A 352 2.13 -10.72 20.39
N VAL A 353 0.92 -10.34 20.00
CA VAL A 353 -0.32 -11.05 20.35
C VAL A 353 -1.26 -11.00 19.15
N TRP A 354 -1.85 -12.14 18.82
CA TRP A 354 -2.92 -12.22 17.82
C TRP A 354 -4.19 -11.58 18.38
N PRO A 355 -4.73 -10.50 17.75
CA PRO A 355 -6.03 -9.98 18.14
C PRO A 355 -7.07 -11.05 17.79
N LEU A 356 -7.81 -11.48 18.80
CA LEU A 356 -8.89 -12.41 18.62
C LEU A 356 -10.22 -11.65 18.72
N THR A 357 -11.20 -12.12 17.97
CA THR A 357 -12.60 -11.80 18.17
C THR A 357 -13.05 -12.35 19.52
N ASN A 358 -14.21 -11.93 20.01
CA ASN A 358 -14.81 -12.49 21.24
C ASN A 358 -15.02 -14.02 21.17
N ASN A 359 -14.99 -14.59 19.95
CA ASN A 359 -15.16 -16.01 19.67
C ASN A 359 -13.84 -16.78 19.54
N GLY A 360 -12.68 -16.13 19.76
CA GLY A 360 -11.37 -16.78 19.71
C GLY A 360 -10.79 -17.00 18.31
N LYS A 361 -11.49 -16.55 17.25
CA LYS A 361 -10.94 -16.45 15.88
C LYS A 361 -10.07 -15.21 15.72
N ILE A 362 -9.13 -15.22 14.79
CA ILE A 362 -8.36 -14.04 14.40
C ILE A 362 -9.31 -12.89 13.97
N ASP A 363 -9.13 -11.72 14.57
CA ASP A 363 -9.88 -10.51 14.24
C ASP A 363 -9.19 -9.78 13.08
N HIS A 364 -9.64 -10.07 11.85
CA HIS A 364 -9.04 -9.49 10.64
C HIS A 364 -9.18 -7.97 10.56
N GLN A 365 -10.25 -7.40 11.12
CA GLN A 365 -10.44 -5.95 11.12
C GLN A 365 -9.46 -5.30 12.09
N LYS A 366 -9.27 -5.86 13.28
CA LYS A 366 -8.21 -5.41 14.20
C LYS A 366 -6.82 -5.67 13.64
N LEU A 367 -6.57 -6.78 12.94
CA LEU A 367 -5.28 -7.00 12.27
C LEU A 367 -5.03 -5.96 11.17
N ARG A 368 -6.05 -5.61 10.37
CA ARG A 368 -5.96 -4.52 9.40
C ARG A 368 -5.71 -3.20 10.10
N GLN A 369 -6.42 -2.91 11.18
CA GLN A 369 -6.15 -1.73 11.98
C GLN A 369 -4.74 -1.75 12.57
N ILE A 370 -4.22 -2.87 13.07
CA ILE A 370 -2.84 -2.99 13.59
C ILE A 370 -1.82 -2.80 12.46
N MET A 371 -2.09 -3.33 11.27
CA MET A 371 -1.25 -3.10 10.10
C MET A 371 -1.24 -1.62 9.72
N LEU A 372 -2.42 -0.99 9.64
CA LEU A 372 -2.58 0.44 9.35
C LEU A 372 -2.09 1.33 10.49
N CYS A 373 -2.19 0.87 11.74
CA CYS A 373 -1.68 1.55 12.93
C CYS A 373 -0.18 1.39 13.00
N LYS A 374 0.47 0.27 12.66
CA LYS A 374 1.95 0.26 12.49
C LYS A 374 2.43 1.17 11.36
N VAL A 375 1.62 1.32 10.32
CA VAL A 375 1.86 2.32 9.26
C VAL A 375 1.70 3.75 9.81
N ARG A 376 0.95 3.96 10.91
CA ARG A 376 0.70 5.26 11.58
C ARG A 376 1.46 5.48 12.91
N ASP A 377 1.91 4.44 13.61
CA ASP A 377 2.57 4.37 14.93
C ASP A 377 4.10 4.24 14.75
N ASN A 378 4.56 4.17 13.50
CA ASN A 378 5.90 4.68 13.20
C ASN A 378 5.97 6.20 13.39
N GLU A 379 4.84 6.90 13.61
CA GLU A 379 4.82 8.29 14.09
C GLU A 379 4.86 8.34 15.65
N GLU A 380 6.02 8.78 16.17
CA GLU A 380 6.37 9.30 17.52
C GLU A 380 7.09 8.40 18.55
N PRO A 381 8.01 8.94 19.40
CA PRO A 381 9.00 10.00 19.17
C PRO A 381 10.40 9.53 19.62
N HIS A 382 11.40 9.47 18.72
CA HIS A 382 12.77 9.09 19.12
C HIS A 382 13.83 10.13 18.75
N PHE A 383 14.70 10.33 19.76
CA PHE A 383 15.93 11.11 19.78
C PHE A 383 16.66 11.14 18.42
N LYS A 384 17.21 12.32 18.07
CA LYS A 384 18.07 12.59 16.90
C LYS A 384 18.92 11.37 16.48
N VAL A 385 18.38 10.55 15.59
CA VAL A 385 19.14 9.56 14.82
C VAL A 385 19.78 10.35 13.69
N ASP A 386 21.11 10.35 13.64
CA ASP A 386 21.81 10.94 12.51
C ASP A 386 21.55 10.06 11.27
N ALA A 387 20.76 10.59 10.34
CA ALA A 387 20.36 9.89 9.12
C ALA A 387 21.58 9.50 8.27
N VAL A 388 22.65 10.31 8.32
CA VAL A 388 23.90 10.06 7.59
C VAL A 388 24.63 8.85 8.15
N ASP A 389 24.76 8.76 9.47
CA ASP A 389 25.40 7.61 10.13
C ASP A 389 24.61 6.32 9.92
N THR A 390 23.29 6.41 9.87
CA THR A 390 22.40 5.27 9.60
C THR A 390 22.55 4.80 8.16
N PHE A 391 22.59 5.75 7.22
CA PHE A 391 22.82 5.46 5.80
C PHE A 391 24.19 4.81 5.55
N HIS A 392 25.26 5.31 6.19
CA HIS A 392 26.59 4.69 6.12
C HIS A 392 26.59 3.22 6.60
N LYS A 393 25.90 2.93 7.71
CA LYS A 393 25.80 1.58 8.27
C LYS A 393 24.99 0.66 7.35
N LEU A 394 23.89 1.13 6.79
CA LEU A 394 23.06 0.36 5.87
C LEU A 394 23.79 0.07 4.55
N TRP A 395 24.49 1.05 3.98
CA TRP A 395 25.32 0.85 2.79
C TRP A 395 26.39 -0.23 3.03
N SER A 396 27.09 -0.16 4.16
CA SER A 396 28.07 -1.17 4.56
C SER A 396 27.45 -2.57 4.69
N LYS A 397 26.28 -2.65 5.34
CA LYS A 397 25.54 -3.90 5.59
C LYS A 397 25.06 -4.55 4.30
N TYR A 398 24.46 -3.79 3.40
CA TYR A 398 23.86 -4.30 2.17
C TYR A 398 24.89 -4.70 1.11
N LEU A 399 26.07 -4.08 1.10
CA LEU A 399 27.17 -4.43 0.19
C LEU A 399 28.22 -5.35 0.84
N GLY A 400 28.04 -5.74 2.11
CA GLY A 400 28.96 -6.64 2.82
C GLY A 400 30.35 -6.06 3.07
N LEU A 401 30.47 -4.74 3.21
CA LEU A 401 31.74 -4.03 3.39
C LEU A 401 32.08 -3.85 4.87
N SER A 402 33.34 -4.12 5.23
CA SER A 402 33.83 -3.94 6.61
C SER A 402 34.26 -2.51 6.94
N LYS A 403 34.61 -1.71 5.93
CA LYS A 403 34.87 -0.26 6.01
C LYS A 403 34.45 0.42 4.71
N LEU A 404 33.72 1.53 4.82
CA LEU A 404 33.38 2.43 3.71
C LEU A 404 34.22 3.72 3.77
N LYS A 405 34.67 4.20 2.61
CA LYS A 405 35.32 5.50 2.43
C LYS A 405 34.33 6.50 1.81
N GLN A 406 34.57 7.80 2.01
CA GLN A 406 33.68 8.86 1.52
C GLN A 406 33.56 8.89 -0.02
N GLN A 407 34.64 8.54 -0.74
CA GLN A 407 34.66 8.44 -2.20
C GLN A 407 34.18 7.11 -2.79
N ASP A 408 33.74 6.14 -1.97
CA ASP A 408 33.25 4.86 -2.50
C ASP A 408 31.88 5.05 -3.18
N THR A 409 31.69 4.42 -4.34
CA THR A 409 30.42 4.48 -5.10
C THR A 409 29.63 3.18 -4.94
N PHE A 410 28.30 3.26 -5.01
CA PHE A 410 27.43 2.13 -4.67
C PHE A 410 27.57 0.99 -5.70
N VAL A 411 27.66 1.35 -6.99
CA VAL A 411 27.81 0.39 -8.10
C VAL A 411 29.17 -0.30 -8.11
N GLN A 412 30.25 0.39 -7.75
CA GLN A 412 31.61 -0.19 -7.69
C GLN A 412 31.70 -1.39 -6.74
N HIS A 413 30.87 -1.39 -5.69
CA HIS A 413 30.82 -2.44 -4.69
C HIS A 413 29.66 -3.43 -4.92
N GLY A 414 29.11 -3.50 -6.13
CA GLY A 414 28.08 -4.47 -6.53
C GLY A 414 26.65 -4.05 -6.19
N GLY A 415 26.42 -2.76 -5.90
CA GLY A 415 25.10 -2.21 -5.69
C GLY A 415 24.22 -2.26 -6.95
N THR A 416 22.98 -2.68 -6.78
CA THR A 416 21.97 -2.77 -7.84
C THR A 416 20.71 -2.00 -7.44
N SER A 417 19.80 -1.75 -8.38
CA SER A 417 18.54 -1.03 -8.11
C SER A 417 17.70 -1.68 -7.02
N PHE A 418 17.71 -3.01 -6.96
CA PHE A 418 17.04 -3.77 -5.91
C PHE A 418 17.66 -3.55 -4.53
N ILE A 419 19.00 -3.51 -4.44
CA ILE A 419 19.71 -3.27 -3.17
C ILE A 419 19.53 -1.80 -2.74
N ALA A 420 19.55 -0.86 -3.69
CA ALA A 420 19.29 0.56 -3.42
C ALA A 420 17.88 0.77 -2.83
N LEU A 421 16.84 0.19 -3.45
CA LEU A 421 15.47 0.25 -2.96
C LEU A 421 15.31 -0.35 -1.55
N GLN A 422 15.99 -1.47 -1.27
CA GLN A 422 15.98 -2.09 0.05
C GLN A 422 16.67 -1.23 1.10
N LEU A 423 17.83 -0.67 0.76
CA LEU A 423 18.60 0.21 1.62
C LEU A 423 17.81 1.47 1.97
N LEU A 424 17.19 2.14 0.99
CA LEU A 424 16.41 3.35 1.25
C LEU A 424 15.10 3.06 1.98
N SER A 425 14.42 1.95 1.68
CA SER A 425 13.23 1.55 2.45
C SER A 425 13.59 1.23 3.91
N GLU A 426 14.78 0.67 4.18
CA GLU A 426 15.27 0.46 5.55
C GLU A 426 15.72 1.79 6.19
N LEU A 427 16.30 2.72 5.43
CA LEU A 427 16.67 4.06 5.90
C LEU A 427 15.43 4.89 6.28
N GLU A 428 14.40 4.93 5.43
CA GLU A 428 13.11 5.59 5.69
C GLU A 428 12.47 5.06 6.97
N LYS A 429 12.50 3.74 7.15
CA LYS A 429 11.96 3.08 8.35
C LYS A 429 12.73 3.39 9.63
N ILE A 430 14.06 3.54 9.54
CA ILE A 430 14.91 3.78 10.73
C ILE A 430 14.97 5.26 11.08
N THR A 431 14.96 6.15 10.08
CA THR A 431 15.08 7.60 10.27
C THR A 431 13.74 8.30 10.41
N ASP A 432 12.63 7.64 10.07
CA ASP A 432 11.27 8.19 10.07
C ASP A 432 11.12 9.48 9.23
N HIS A 433 12.01 9.63 8.23
CA HIS A 433 11.95 10.69 7.23
C HIS A 433 11.78 10.04 5.87
N ALA A 434 10.91 10.62 5.03
CA ALA A 434 10.84 10.24 3.62
C ALA A 434 12.22 10.48 2.99
N VAL A 435 12.80 9.43 2.39
CA VAL A 435 14.10 9.54 1.76
C VAL A 435 13.86 9.94 0.33
N SER A 436 14.57 10.98 -0.12
CA SER A 436 14.37 11.52 -1.47
C SER A 436 14.44 10.39 -2.51
N SER A 437 13.42 10.28 -3.36
CA SER A 437 13.39 9.33 -4.46
C SER A 437 14.55 9.54 -5.44
N GLU A 438 15.20 10.71 -5.38
CA GLU A 438 16.41 11.04 -6.13
C GLU A 438 17.64 10.22 -5.68
N LEU A 439 17.66 9.71 -4.44
CA LEU A 439 18.80 8.95 -3.92
C LEU A 439 19.03 7.62 -4.66
N ILE A 440 17.97 6.99 -5.20
CA ILE A 440 18.11 5.74 -5.97
C ILE A 440 18.94 6.00 -7.23
N PRO A 441 18.56 6.95 -8.10
CA PRO A 441 19.38 7.31 -9.24
C PRO A 441 20.72 7.98 -8.85
N LYS A 442 20.93 8.55 -7.65
CA LYS A 442 22.31 8.89 -7.16
C LYS A 442 23.16 7.65 -6.94
N LEU A 443 22.64 6.70 -6.18
CA LEU A 443 23.32 5.43 -5.86
C LEU A 443 23.69 4.68 -7.15
N LEU A 444 22.76 4.59 -8.09
CA LEU A 444 22.96 3.86 -9.35
C LEU A 444 23.71 4.67 -10.41
N GLY A 445 23.70 6.00 -10.31
CA GLY A 445 24.37 6.92 -11.22
C GLY A 445 25.87 7.12 -10.94
N GLY A 446 26.43 6.41 -9.95
CA GLY A 446 27.85 6.47 -9.62
C GLY A 446 28.24 7.57 -8.63
N SER A 447 27.27 8.19 -7.95
CA SER A 447 27.57 9.14 -6.87
C SER A 447 28.32 8.47 -5.72
N SER A 448 29.26 9.21 -5.12
CA SER A 448 30.00 8.78 -3.95
C SER A 448 29.12 8.77 -2.68
N LEU A 449 29.55 8.04 -1.65
CA LEU A 449 28.88 8.01 -0.34
C LEU A 449 28.60 9.42 0.19
N GLN A 450 29.58 10.32 0.08
CA GLN A 450 29.46 11.70 0.53
C GLN A 450 28.34 12.47 -0.20
N GLU A 451 28.26 12.34 -1.53
CA GLU A 451 27.24 13.02 -2.36
C GLU A 451 25.82 12.50 -2.13
N CYS A 452 25.69 11.26 -1.63
CA CYS A 452 24.40 10.67 -1.26
C CYS A 452 23.95 11.09 0.15
N CYS A 453 24.89 11.36 1.06
CA CYS A 453 24.61 11.78 2.44
C CYS A 453 24.33 13.27 2.60
N ASP A 454 24.86 14.09 1.69
CA ASP A 454 24.50 15.48 1.58
C ASP A 454 23.09 15.58 0.97
N GLY A 455 22.05 15.26 1.76
CA GLY A 455 20.62 15.42 1.47
C GLY A 455 20.19 16.89 1.36
N ARG A 456 21.08 17.72 0.82
CA ARG A 456 20.87 19.14 0.59
C ARG A 456 20.00 19.21 -0.64
N GLY A 457 18.79 19.73 -0.51
CA GLY A 457 18.09 20.23 -1.69
C GLY A 457 19.03 21.25 -2.35
N ILE A 458 19.28 21.11 -3.65
CA ILE A 458 20.14 22.05 -4.38
C ILE A 458 19.25 22.88 -5.29
N THR A 459 19.29 24.20 -5.12
CA THR A 459 18.71 25.16 -6.07
C THR A 459 19.80 25.56 -7.02
N VAL A 460 19.54 25.38 -8.32
CA VAL A 460 20.51 25.74 -9.37
C VAL A 460 19.97 26.93 -10.16
N VAL A 461 20.80 27.96 -10.30
CA VAL A 461 20.43 29.20 -11.00
C VAL A 461 21.45 29.50 -12.09
N GLY A 462 20.95 29.61 -13.32
CA GLY A 462 21.70 30.15 -14.46
C GLY A 462 21.63 31.67 -14.49
N SER A 463 22.70 32.32 -14.96
CA SER A 463 22.80 33.77 -15.05
C SER A 463 23.23 34.25 -16.43
N HIS A 464 22.83 35.48 -16.76
CA HIS A 464 23.36 36.20 -17.91
C HIS A 464 24.88 36.44 -17.84
N SER A 465 25.48 36.35 -16.65
CA SER A 465 26.93 36.46 -16.46
C SER A 465 27.64 35.12 -16.60
N HIS A 466 27.13 34.20 -17.43
CA HIS A 466 27.77 32.91 -17.76
C HIS A 466 27.85 31.90 -16.60
N LYS A 467 27.29 32.25 -15.45
CA LYS A 467 27.44 31.51 -14.19
C LYS A 467 26.25 30.59 -13.94
N LEU A 468 26.55 29.35 -13.61
CA LEU A 468 25.64 28.36 -13.08
C LEU A 468 25.96 28.16 -11.60
N VAL A 469 25.05 28.55 -10.73
CA VAL A 469 25.24 28.56 -9.28
C VAL A 469 24.41 27.45 -8.66
N SER A 470 25.05 26.51 -7.96
CA SER A 470 24.38 25.52 -7.11
C SER A 470 24.38 26.02 -5.67
N LEU A 471 23.19 26.17 -5.08
CA LEU A 471 23.00 26.60 -3.70
C LEU A 471 22.35 25.50 -2.88
N ASP A 472 22.80 25.36 -1.65
CA ASP A 472 22.16 24.52 -0.65
C ASP A 472 20.86 25.18 -0.17
N ASN A 473 19.73 24.47 -0.29
CA ASN A 473 18.39 25.00 -0.01
C ASN A 473 18.17 25.33 1.46
N GLU A 474 18.83 24.62 2.38
CA GLU A 474 18.63 24.82 3.82
C GLU A 474 19.48 25.96 4.35
N THR A 475 20.73 26.02 3.92
CA THR A 475 21.73 26.96 4.44
C THR A 475 21.91 28.20 3.56
N GLY A 476 21.42 28.16 2.32
CA GLY A 476 21.66 29.18 1.30
C GLY A 476 23.13 29.29 0.87
N LYS A 477 23.99 28.35 1.29
CA LYS A 477 25.42 28.39 0.98
C LYS A 477 25.68 27.94 -0.45
N LEU A 478 26.71 28.55 -1.04
CA LEU A 478 27.26 28.11 -2.31
C LEU A 478 27.79 26.68 -2.18
N VAL A 479 27.21 25.76 -2.95
CA VAL A 479 27.74 24.41 -3.16
C VAL A 479 28.78 24.45 -4.26
N ASN A 480 28.43 25.04 -5.40
CA ASN A 480 29.31 25.12 -6.56
C ASN A 480 29.00 26.33 -7.45
N LEU A 481 30.00 26.79 -8.19
CA LEU A 481 29.93 27.81 -9.22
C LEU A 481 30.62 27.30 -10.49
N THR A 482 29.86 27.06 -11.55
CA THR A 482 30.39 26.71 -12.88
C THR A 482 30.26 27.90 -13.82
N GLU A 483 31.29 28.18 -14.62
CA GLU A 483 31.21 29.14 -15.72
C GLU A 483 31.04 28.38 -17.05
N LEU A 484 29.91 28.59 -17.72
CA LEU A 484 29.67 28.09 -19.08
C LEU A 484 30.13 29.12 -20.11
N PRO A 485 30.33 28.76 -21.39
CA PRO A 485 30.94 29.66 -22.37
C PRO A 485 30.12 30.91 -22.73
N ASP A 486 28.81 30.88 -22.52
CA ASP A 486 27.92 32.02 -22.79
C ASP A 486 26.79 32.11 -21.73
N ARG A 487 25.95 33.14 -21.81
CA ARG A 487 24.85 33.39 -20.90
C ARG A 487 23.87 32.23 -20.80
N ILE A 488 23.29 32.08 -19.62
CA ILE A 488 22.34 31.01 -19.30
C ILE A 488 20.98 31.66 -19.04
N GLU A 489 20.06 31.49 -19.99
CA GLU A 489 18.67 31.95 -19.89
C GLU A 489 17.68 30.80 -19.63
N SER A 490 18.14 29.57 -19.89
CA SER A 490 17.42 28.33 -19.62
C SER A 490 17.31 28.09 -18.12
N SER A 491 16.15 27.63 -17.66
CA SER A 491 16.06 26.95 -16.36
C SER A 491 16.82 25.62 -16.43
N VAL A 492 17.35 25.19 -15.29
CA VAL A 492 18.11 23.93 -15.20
C VAL A 492 17.14 22.78 -14.97
N CYS A 493 17.22 21.76 -15.81
CA CYS A 493 16.49 20.52 -15.65
C CYS A 493 17.31 19.56 -14.80
N ILE A 494 16.91 19.33 -13.55
CA ILE A 494 17.58 18.35 -12.69
C ILE A 494 17.23 16.95 -13.18
N ILE A 495 18.25 16.11 -13.37
CA ILE A 495 18.02 14.71 -13.79
C ILE A 495 17.43 13.92 -12.61
N PRO A 496 16.73 12.78 -12.82
CA PRO A 496 16.05 12.07 -11.74
C PRO A 496 16.94 11.71 -10.53
N SER A 497 18.25 11.51 -10.75
CA SER A 497 19.24 11.32 -9.67
C SER A 497 19.45 12.52 -8.78
N GLY A 498 19.14 13.74 -9.19
CA GLY A 498 19.45 14.93 -8.40
C GLY A 498 20.95 15.22 -8.24
N HIS A 499 21.85 14.49 -8.92
CA HIS A 499 23.30 14.78 -8.87
C HIS A 499 23.77 15.71 -9.99
N ALA A 500 23.06 15.77 -11.13
CA ALA A 500 23.40 16.62 -12.26
C ALA A 500 22.21 17.47 -12.73
N GLY A 501 22.53 18.54 -13.45
CA GLY A 501 21.56 19.41 -14.09
C GLY A 501 21.87 19.57 -15.58
N ILE A 502 20.83 19.50 -16.40
CA ILE A 502 20.90 19.76 -17.84
C ILE A 502 20.40 21.17 -18.11
N VAL A 503 21.16 21.94 -18.89
CA VAL A 503 20.86 23.35 -19.16
C VAL A 503 21.24 23.77 -20.58
N GLY A 504 20.41 24.60 -21.19
CA GLY A 504 20.72 25.26 -22.46
C GLY A 504 21.60 26.49 -22.27
N CYS A 505 22.59 26.67 -23.13
CA CYS A 505 23.47 27.82 -23.14
C CYS A 505 23.34 28.62 -24.44
N TYR A 506 23.55 29.94 -24.34
CA TYR A 506 23.42 30.84 -25.47
C TYR A 506 24.49 30.65 -26.55
N ASN A 507 25.60 29.97 -26.22
CA ASN A 507 26.64 29.59 -27.19
C ASN A 507 26.16 28.55 -28.22
N GLY A 508 24.97 27.99 -28.03
CA GLY A 508 24.37 27.00 -28.89
C GLY A 508 24.60 25.55 -28.45
N SER A 509 25.07 25.32 -27.23
CA SER A 509 25.22 23.99 -26.66
C SER A 509 24.23 23.70 -25.53
N VAL A 510 23.96 22.42 -25.32
CA VAL A 510 23.26 21.87 -24.15
C VAL A 510 24.32 21.17 -23.29
N TYR A 511 24.33 21.49 -22.00
CA TYR A 511 25.31 20.94 -21.06
C TYR A 511 24.61 20.09 -20.00
N CYS A 512 25.21 18.97 -19.64
CA CYS A 512 24.92 18.25 -18.40
C CYS A 512 26.09 18.46 -17.44
N VAL A 513 25.79 19.01 -16.27
CA VAL A 513 26.80 19.45 -15.30
C VAL A 513 26.55 18.78 -13.96
N LEU A 514 27.60 18.23 -13.35
CA LEU A 514 27.54 17.70 -11.99
C LEU A 514 27.33 18.85 -11.00
N LEU A 515 26.29 18.78 -10.16
CA LEU A 515 25.90 19.90 -9.30
C LEU A 515 26.85 20.12 -8.13
N SER A 516 27.56 19.07 -7.70
CA SER A 516 28.51 19.07 -6.59
C SER A 516 29.84 19.71 -6.96
N SER A 517 30.43 19.33 -8.10
CA SER A 517 31.76 19.81 -8.52
C SER A 517 31.72 20.86 -9.62
N GLY A 518 30.63 20.92 -10.39
CA GLY A 518 30.54 21.76 -11.58
C GLY A 518 31.14 21.18 -12.84
N ASP A 519 31.58 19.92 -12.81
CA ASP A 519 32.16 19.27 -13.97
C ASP A 519 31.11 19.01 -15.05
N VAL A 520 31.48 19.28 -16.30
CA VAL A 520 30.65 18.93 -17.45
C VAL A 520 30.75 17.42 -17.68
N ILE A 521 29.62 16.72 -17.55
CA ILE A 521 29.50 15.29 -17.82
C ILE A 521 29.49 15.05 -19.33
N TRP A 522 28.67 15.84 -20.04
CA TRP A 522 28.61 15.84 -21.50
C TRP A 522 28.14 17.20 -22.02
N GLU A 523 28.50 17.46 -23.28
CA GLU A 523 28.07 18.63 -24.05
C GLU A 523 27.48 18.15 -25.37
N PHE A 524 26.35 18.73 -25.76
CA PHE A 524 25.75 18.53 -27.07
C PHE A 524 25.67 19.86 -27.84
N PRO A 525 26.41 20.03 -28.95
CA PRO A 525 26.33 21.23 -29.77
C PRO A 525 25.09 21.20 -30.66
N THR A 526 24.24 22.21 -30.54
CA THR A 526 23.19 22.53 -31.51
C THR A 526 23.71 23.53 -32.55
N ARG A 527 22.87 23.99 -33.49
CA ARG A 527 23.28 24.95 -34.53
C ARG A 527 22.81 26.38 -34.27
N GLY A 528 22.21 26.63 -33.10
CA GLY A 528 21.70 27.94 -32.71
C GLY A 528 21.62 28.06 -31.19
N MET A 529 21.45 29.27 -30.68
CA MET A 529 21.36 29.50 -29.23
C MET A 529 20.24 28.69 -28.56
N VAL A 530 20.50 28.19 -27.35
CA VAL A 530 19.55 27.39 -26.58
C VAL A 530 19.03 28.22 -25.40
N LYS A 531 17.84 28.79 -25.57
CA LYS A 531 17.13 29.55 -24.51
C LYS A 531 15.99 28.73 -23.89
N SER A 532 15.49 27.76 -24.63
CA SER A 532 14.47 26.81 -24.19
C SER A 532 14.99 26.00 -23.01
N SER A 533 14.16 25.85 -21.97
CA SER A 533 14.54 25.01 -20.83
C SER A 533 14.36 23.53 -21.21
N PRO A 534 15.35 22.66 -20.94
CA PRO A 534 15.21 21.24 -21.19
C PRO A 534 14.07 20.63 -20.35
N THR A 535 13.35 19.68 -20.93
CA THR A 535 12.22 19.00 -20.28
C THR A 535 12.42 17.48 -20.35
N LEU A 536 12.30 16.79 -19.21
CA LEU A 536 12.39 15.33 -19.17
C LEU A 536 11.25 14.68 -19.95
N CYS A 537 11.55 13.57 -20.63
CA CYS A 537 10.60 12.70 -21.30
C CYS A 537 11.04 11.24 -21.16
N ARG A 538 10.24 10.29 -21.67
CA ARG A 538 10.52 8.84 -21.61
C ARG A 538 10.87 8.36 -20.19
N GLU A 539 9.99 8.69 -19.24
CA GLU A 539 10.16 8.34 -17.82
C GLU A 539 11.50 8.83 -17.22
N GLY A 540 12.04 9.94 -17.74
CA GLY A 540 13.27 10.56 -17.27
C GLY A 540 14.56 10.03 -17.88
N SER A 541 14.48 9.12 -18.85
CA SER A 541 15.66 8.60 -19.57
C SER A 541 16.17 9.54 -20.68
N ALA A 542 15.33 10.49 -21.12
CA ALA A 542 15.66 11.44 -22.17
C ALA A 542 15.22 12.86 -21.79
N VAL A 543 15.79 13.84 -22.48
CA VAL A 543 15.44 15.26 -22.35
C VAL A 543 15.17 15.86 -23.72
N VAL A 544 14.14 16.68 -23.82
CA VAL A 544 13.81 17.46 -25.02
C VAL A 544 14.09 18.93 -24.81
N VAL A 545 14.67 19.58 -25.82
CA VAL A 545 15.07 20.99 -25.75
C VAL A 545 14.99 21.66 -27.12
N GLY A 546 14.47 22.88 -27.16
CA GLY A 546 14.35 23.68 -28.37
C GLY A 546 15.58 24.56 -28.63
N SER A 547 16.00 24.65 -29.89
CA SER A 547 17.07 25.55 -30.33
C SER A 547 16.56 26.62 -31.29
N TYR A 548 17.30 27.72 -31.37
CA TYR A 548 17.05 28.77 -32.34
C TYR A 548 17.36 28.38 -33.79
N ASP A 549 17.99 27.24 -34.02
CA ASP A 549 18.14 26.64 -35.35
C ASP A 549 16.85 26.02 -35.92
N GLN A 550 15.72 26.23 -35.22
CA GLN A 550 14.37 25.74 -35.52
C GLN A 550 14.15 24.27 -35.18
N SER A 551 15.12 23.60 -34.56
CA SER A 551 15.05 22.17 -34.27
C SER A 551 14.77 21.92 -32.79
N LEU A 552 13.89 20.96 -32.54
CA LEU A 552 13.69 20.31 -31.26
C LEU A 552 14.60 19.09 -31.20
N TYR A 553 15.44 19.02 -30.18
CA TYR A 553 16.38 17.93 -29.95
C TYR A 553 15.90 17.05 -28.82
N CYS A 554 16.02 15.73 -28.98
CA CYS A 554 15.86 14.76 -27.91
C CYS A 554 17.19 14.07 -27.65
N LEU A 555 17.68 14.22 -26.42
CA LEU A 555 18.99 13.76 -25.99
C LEU A 555 18.84 12.73 -24.87
N SER A 556 19.70 11.72 -24.87
CA SER A 556 19.86 10.80 -23.75
C SER A 556 20.37 11.54 -22.52
N VAL A 557 19.73 11.34 -21.38
CA VAL A 557 20.17 11.93 -20.10
C VAL A 557 21.54 11.37 -19.69
N GLN A 558 21.82 10.10 -20.02
CA GLN A 558 23.00 9.37 -19.57
C GLN A 558 24.31 9.94 -20.17
N ASP A 559 24.30 10.26 -21.46
CA ASP A 559 25.53 10.53 -22.21
C ASP A 559 25.39 11.65 -23.27
N GLY A 560 24.23 12.31 -23.35
CA GLY A 560 23.99 13.40 -24.29
C GLY A 560 23.84 12.94 -25.74
N THR A 561 23.74 11.63 -25.99
CA THR A 561 23.54 11.11 -27.35
C THR A 561 22.22 11.60 -27.94
N MET A 562 22.26 12.10 -29.18
CA MET A 562 21.06 12.55 -29.87
C MET A 562 20.23 11.34 -30.29
N LEU A 563 19.05 11.22 -29.69
CA LEU A 563 18.07 10.18 -30.01
C LEU A 563 17.30 10.54 -31.28
N TRP A 564 16.89 11.80 -31.41
CA TRP A 564 16.27 12.35 -32.61
C TRP A 564 16.30 13.88 -32.61
N SER A 565 16.06 14.47 -33.79
CA SER A 565 15.88 15.92 -33.97
C SER A 565 14.81 16.20 -35.01
N VAL A 566 13.90 17.14 -34.75
CA VAL A 566 12.79 17.48 -35.66
C VAL A 566 12.63 18.99 -35.74
N LYS A 567 12.27 19.50 -36.93
CA LYS A 567 11.85 20.90 -37.11
C LYS A 567 10.32 20.99 -37.11
N PRO A 568 9.68 21.39 -35.99
CA PRO A 568 8.22 21.44 -35.91
C PRO A 568 7.61 22.58 -36.75
N GLY A 569 8.39 23.60 -37.11
CA GLY A 569 7.98 24.74 -37.93
C GLY A 569 9.19 25.46 -38.54
N GLU A 570 8.96 26.62 -39.14
CA GLU A 570 10.01 27.44 -39.79
C GLU A 570 10.62 28.47 -38.83
N GLY A 571 9.99 28.70 -37.67
CA GLY A 571 10.44 29.60 -36.63
C GLY A 571 11.41 28.95 -35.64
N SER A 572 12.30 29.76 -35.08
CA SER A 572 13.15 29.37 -33.94
C SER A 572 12.30 28.92 -32.75
N ILE A 573 12.83 28.02 -31.92
CA ILE A 573 12.14 27.55 -30.71
C ILE A 573 12.70 28.29 -29.49
N PHE A 574 11.89 29.21 -28.97
CA PHE A 574 12.16 29.86 -27.68
C PHE A 574 11.43 29.16 -26.53
N SER A 575 10.18 28.71 -26.78
CA SER A 575 9.37 28.08 -25.75
C SER A 575 10.02 26.80 -25.22
N SER A 576 9.98 26.60 -23.90
CA SER A 576 10.35 25.30 -23.31
C SER A 576 9.31 24.26 -23.70
N PRO A 577 9.70 23.07 -24.21
CA PRO A 577 8.76 22.01 -24.53
C PRO A 577 8.05 21.50 -23.26
N CYS A 578 6.88 20.92 -23.43
CA CYS A 578 6.13 20.26 -22.37
C CYS A 578 5.93 18.79 -22.76
N ALA A 579 6.18 17.84 -21.86
CA ALA A 579 6.02 16.42 -22.12
C ALA A 579 4.90 15.83 -21.25
N SER A 580 4.09 14.93 -21.81
CA SER A 580 3.09 14.16 -21.07
C SER A 580 3.48 12.69 -21.04
N SER A 581 3.62 12.14 -19.83
CA SER A 581 3.79 10.70 -19.63
C SER A 581 2.50 9.91 -19.88
N PHE A 582 1.34 10.56 -19.86
CA PHE A 582 0.05 9.91 -20.13
C PHE A 582 -0.15 9.67 -21.63
N THR A 583 0.11 10.67 -22.47
CA THR A 583 -0.06 10.54 -23.93
C THR A 583 1.21 10.13 -24.66
N HIS A 584 2.36 10.09 -23.97
CA HIS A 584 3.69 9.88 -24.56
C HIS A 584 4.02 10.91 -25.66
N MET A 585 3.56 12.14 -25.47
CA MET A 585 3.74 13.24 -26.43
C MET A 585 4.55 14.41 -25.84
N VAL A 586 5.24 15.11 -26.73
CA VAL A 586 5.97 16.35 -26.49
C VAL A 586 5.31 17.47 -27.27
N PHE A 587 4.98 18.55 -26.58
CA PHE A 587 4.34 19.74 -27.11
C PHE A 587 5.33 20.89 -27.17
N VAL A 588 5.34 21.63 -28.29
CA VAL A 588 6.27 22.74 -28.50
C VAL A 588 5.63 23.85 -29.32
N GLY A 589 5.92 25.11 -28.93
CA GLY A 589 5.55 26.31 -29.67
C GLY A 589 6.77 26.98 -30.31
N THR A 590 6.62 27.53 -31.50
CA THR A 590 7.69 28.19 -32.25
C THR A 590 7.42 29.70 -32.40
N LEU A 591 8.49 30.44 -32.72
CA LEU A 591 8.39 31.89 -32.96
C LEU A 591 7.69 32.27 -34.27
N ASP A 592 7.39 31.30 -35.15
CA ASP A 592 6.57 31.55 -36.33
C ASP A 592 5.07 31.28 -36.07
N GLY A 593 4.70 30.91 -34.84
CA GLY A 593 3.31 30.63 -34.44
C GLY A 593 2.91 29.16 -34.60
N THR A 594 3.83 28.27 -34.94
CA THR A 594 3.53 26.83 -35.05
C THR A 594 3.44 26.19 -33.66
N CYS A 595 2.35 25.48 -33.41
CA CYS A 595 2.16 24.60 -32.26
C CYS A 595 2.21 23.16 -32.76
N ALA A 596 3.01 22.30 -32.15
CA ALA A 596 3.16 20.93 -32.58
C ALA A 596 3.08 19.95 -31.40
N ALA A 597 2.52 18.78 -31.65
CA ALA A 597 2.66 17.60 -30.81
C ALA A 597 3.47 16.54 -31.54
N LEU A 598 4.45 15.98 -30.84
CA LEU A 598 5.35 14.96 -31.36
C LEU A 598 5.33 13.75 -30.43
N SER A 599 5.42 12.56 -30.99
CA SER A 599 5.65 11.34 -30.22
C SER A 599 7.05 11.38 -29.59
N GLU A 600 7.14 11.14 -28.29
CA GLU A 600 8.43 11.14 -27.59
C GLU A 600 9.32 9.96 -28.05
N LEU A 601 8.73 8.89 -28.58
CA LEU A 601 9.39 7.62 -28.89
C LEU A 601 10.07 7.60 -30.27
N ASP A 602 9.42 8.14 -31.29
CA ASP A 602 9.85 7.98 -32.70
C ASP A 602 9.96 9.30 -33.47
N SER A 603 9.81 10.44 -32.79
CA SER A 603 9.91 11.79 -33.36
C SER A 603 8.84 12.15 -34.39
N SER A 604 7.82 11.31 -34.56
CA SER A 604 6.73 11.61 -35.49
C SER A 604 5.93 12.82 -35.01
N ILE A 605 5.69 13.77 -35.92
CA ILE A 605 4.77 14.88 -35.68
C ILE A 605 3.36 14.32 -35.81
N VAL A 606 2.63 14.29 -34.69
CA VAL A 606 1.25 13.77 -34.63
C VAL A 606 0.28 14.80 -35.22
N TRP A 607 0.43 16.05 -34.81
CA TRP A 607 -0.36 17.16 -35.35
C TRP A 607 0.41 18.49 -35.25
N THR A 608 0.03 19.43 -36.11
CA THR A 608 0.48 20.82 -36.05
C THR A 608 -0.70 21.77 -36.21
N SER A 609 -0.60 22.95 -35.60
CA SER A 609 -1.53 24.05 -35.78
C SER A 609 -0.76 25.35 -35.95
N ARG A 610 -1.20 26.21 -36.86
CA ARG A 610 -0.58 27.50 -37.12
C ARG A 610 -1.40 28.63 -36.49
N LEU A 611 -0.77 29.39 -35.60
CA LEU A 611 -1.32 30.57 -34.97
C LEU A 611 -0.90 31.84 -35.73
N GLU A 612 -1.53 32.97 -35.40
CA GLU A 612 -1.35 34.24 -36.11
C GLU A 612 -0.06 34.96 -35.69
N THR A 613 0.35 34.77 -34.44
CA THR A 613 1.50 35.44 -33.84
C THR A 613 2.45 34.45 -33.15
N PRO A 614 3.70 34.86 -32.85
CA PRO A 614 4.68 33.98 -32.22
C PRO A 614 4.20 33.37 -30.90
N VAL A 615 4.65 32.16 -30.60
CA VAL A 615 4.46 31.50 -29.30
C VAL A 615 5.76 31.56 -28.51
N PHE A 616 5.83 32.51 -27.57
CA PHE A 616 6.97 32.62 -26.64
C PHE A 616 6.79 31.76 -25.41
N SER A 617 5.57 31.74 -24.86
CA SER A 617 5.22 31.01 -23.65
C SER A 617 5.34 29.50 -23.84
N SER A 618 5.82 28.80 -22.82
CA SER A 618 5.82 27.33 -22.79
C SER A 618 4.38 26.78 -22.82
N PRO A 619 4.12 25.67 -23.52
CA PRO A 619 2.83 25.00 -23.45
C PRO A 619 2.55 24.49 -22.03
N ALA A 620 1.28 24.40 -21.66
CA ALA A 620 0.87 23.81 -20.38
C ALA A 620 -0.20 22.73 -20.58
N LEU A 621 -0.08 21.64 -19.82
CA LEU A 621 -1.05 20.55 -19.82
C LEU A 621 -2.21 20.85 -18.87
N LEU A 622 -3.41 20.43 -19.27
CA LEU A 622 -4.67 20.62 -18.56
C LEU A 622 -5.46 19.31 -18.56
N SER A 623 -6.42 19.19 -17.65
CA SER A 623 -7.41 18.12 -17.56
C SER A 623 -6.78 16.72 -17.56
N ALA A 624 -5.83 16.50 -16.66
CA ALA A 624 -5.04 15.27 -16.58
C ALA A 624 -4.37 14.90 -17.93
N ASP A 625 -3.70 15.88 -18.54
CA ASP A 625 -2.93 15.78 -19.79
C ASP A 625 -3.74 15.49 -21.06
N THR A 626 -5.07 15.52 -20.99
CA THR A 626 -5.93 15.34 -22.17
C THR A 626 -6.05 16.61 -23.03
N GLN A 627 -5.62 17.76 -22.47
CA GLN A 627 -5.67 19.06 -23.13
C GLN A 627 -4.32 19.76 -23.01
N VAL A 628 -3.98 20.57 -24.01
CA VAL A 628 -2.76 21.37 -24.05
C VAL A 628 -3.08 22.81 -24.41
N LEU A 629 -2.54 23.74 -23.62
CA LEU A 629 -2.69 25.18 -23.76
C LEU A 629 -1.46 25.78 -24.43
N PHE A 630 -1.69 26.53 -25.51
CA PHE A 630 -0.71 27.41 -26.15
C PHE A 630 -1.15 28.86 -26.03
N VAL A 631 -0.18 29.77 -25.85
CA VAL A 631 -0.47 31.20 -25.66
C VAL A 631 0.32 32.03 -26.67
N GLU A 632 -0.42 32.78 -27.47
CA GLU A 632 0.13 33.76 -28.40
C GLU A 632 0.66 34.99 -27.68
N VAL A 633 1.73 35.59 -28.22
CA VAL A 633 2.22 36.87 -27.73
C VAL A 633 1.13 37.94 -27.75
N ALA A 634 0.21 37.91 -28.70
CA ALA A 634 -0.88 38.88 -28.81
C ALA A 634 -1.93 38.81 -27.68
N GLY A 635 -1.86 37.80 -26.80
CA GLY A 635 -2.79 37.63 -25.67
C GLY A 635 -3.90 36.60 -25.91
N THR A 636 -3.89 35.91 -27.05
CA THR A 636 -4.84 34.83 -27.34
C THR A 636 -4.34 33.49 -26.79
N LEU A 637 -5.17 32.84 -26.00
CA LEU A 637 -4.98 31.49 -25.48
C LEU A 637 -5.73 30.51 -26.36
N HIS A 638 -5.09 29.41 -26.73
CA HIS A 638 -5.68 28.32 -27.52
C HIS A 638 -5.50 27.00 -26.79
N CYS A 639 -6.61 26.32 -26.53
CA CYS A 639 -6.61 24.99 -25.95
C CYS A 639 -6.94 23.96 -27.01
N PHE A 640 -6.09 22.95 -27.12
CA PHE A 640 -6.22 21.84 -28.05
C PHE A 640 -6.34 20.52 -27.29
N SER A 641 -7.01 19.56 -27.89
CA SER A 641 -6.90 18.15 -27.51
C SER A 641 -5.43 17.73 -27.68
N SER A 642 -4.85 17.15 -26.63
CA SER A 642 -3.46 16.72 -26.65
C SER A 642 -3.23 15.59 -27.66
N LEU A 643 -4.25 14.76 -27.90
CA LEU A 643 -4.18 13.55 -28.74
C LEU A 643 -4.19 13.85 -30.25
N ASP A 644 -5.06 14.75 -30.71
CA ASP A 644 -5.35 14.93 -32.14
C ASP A 644 -5.27 16.40 -32.62
N GLY A 645 -5.00 17.34 -31.72
CA GLY A 645 -4.86 18.75 -32.05
C GLY A 645 -6.17 19.44 -32.39
N THR A 646 -7.32 18.82 -32.09
CA THR A 646 -8.62 19.48 -32.25
C THR A 646 -8.72 20.68 -31.30
N LYS A 647 -9.09 21.86 -31.82
CA LYS A 647 -9.25 23.06 -31.01
C LYS A 647 -10.50 22.94 -30.15
N ILE A 648 -10.34 23.01 -28.83
CA ILE A 648 -11.42 22.87 -27.86
C ILE A 648 -12.02 24.25 -27.57
N TRP A 649 -11.17 25.22 -27.22
CA TRP A 649 -11.59 26.60 -26.96
C TRP A 649 -10.44 27.58 -27.22
N ASN A 650 -10.79 28.86 -27.40
CA ASN A 650 -9.83 29.95 -27.38
C ASN A 650 -10.39 31.14 -26.58
N MET A 651 -9.50 31.94 -25.99
CA MET A 651 -9.85 33.13 -25.22
C MET A 651 -8.86 34.23 -25.53
N ASN A 652 -9.34 35.47 -25.64
CA ASN A 652 -8.47 36.63 -25.80
C ASN A 652 -8.37 37.40 -24.48
N ILE A 653 -7.13 37.74 -24.09
CA ILE A 653 -6.83 38.60 -22.96
C ILE A 653 -6.18 39.87 -23.50
N ALA A 654 -6.57 41.03 -22.94
CA ALA A 654 -6.03 42.30 -23.39
C ALA A 654 -4.54 42.46 -23.02
N GLY A 655 -3.66 42.48 -24.01
CA GLY A 655 -2.24 42.80 -23.84
C GLY A 655 -1.32 41.62 -24.08
N ASN A 656 -0.02 41.93 -24.24
CA ASN A 656 0.93 40.92 -24.68
C ASN A 656 1.31 39.94 -23.55
N ILE A 657 1.44 38.65 -23.90
CA ILE A 657 1.82 37.60 -22.96
C ILE A 657 3.19 37.05 -23.32
N PHE A 658 4.13 37.15 -22.38
CA PHE A 658 5.46 36.53 -22.48
C PHE A 658 5.71 35.49 -21.37
N SER A 659 4.85 35.46 -20.35
CA SER A 659 4.94 34.49 -19.26
C SER A 659 4.33 33.15 -19.68
N SER A 660 4.89 32.03 -19.22
CA SER A 660 4.24 30.73 -19.39
C SER A 660 3.01 30.61 -18.47
N PRO A 661 1.91 29.98 -18.91
CA PRO A 661 0.77 29.65 -18.05
C PRO A 661 1.19 28.72 -16.90
N CYS A 662 0.75 29.06 -15.69
CA CYS A 662 0.92 28.21 -14.51
C CYS A 662 -0.43 27.57 -14.15
N VAL A 663 -0.51 26.25 -14.21
CA VAL A 663 -1.74 25.48 -13.95
C VAL A 663 -1.75 25.02 -12.49
N VAL A 664 -2.84 25.29 -11.79
CA VAL A 664 -3.11 24.84 -10.43
C VAL A 664 -4.34 23.97 -10.44
N SER A 665 -4.19 22.70 -10.09
CA SER A 665 -5.29 21.75 -9.96
C SER A 665 -5.60 21.46 -8.49
N ALA A 666 -6.88 21.28 -8.18
CA ALA A 666 -7.34 20.85 -6.86
C ALA A 666 -8.57 19.94 -7.00
N THR A 667 -8.62 18.88 -6.22
CA THR A 667 -9.80 18.03 -6.07
C THR A 667 -10.78 18.67 -5.09
N VAL A 668 -11.99 18.99 -5.56
CA VAL A 668 -13.04 19.60 -4.75
C VAL A 668 -14.37 18.95 -5.11
N ASP A 669 -15.07 18.38 -4.12
CA ASP A 669 -16.43 17.81 -4.20
C ASP A 669 -16.82 17.23 -5.58
N ASN A 670 -16.51 15.94 -5.79
CA ASN A 670 -16.85 15.17 -7.00
C ASN A 670 -16.20 15.62 -8.34
N GLY A 671 -15.13 16.41 -8.34
CA GLY A 671 -14.37 16.69 -9.58
C GLY A 671 -13.00 17.36 -9.40
N LEU A 672 -12.18 17.32 -10.45
CA LEU A 672 -10.93 18.07 -10.57
C LEU A 672 -11.25 19.49 -11.04
N LYS A 673 -10.80 20.52 -10.31
CA LYS A 673 -10.89 21.92 -10.74
C LYS A 673 -9.52 22.48 -11.03
N GLU A 674 -9.37 23.10 -12.20
CA GLU A 674 -8.13 23.72 -12.65
C GLU A 674 -8.27 25.24 -12.72
N MET A 675 -7.22 25.93 -12.31
CA MET A 675 -7.06 27.36 -12.51
C MET A 675 -5.78 27.63 -13.29
N ILE A 676 -5.83 28.61 -14.17
CA ILE A 676 -4.69 28.99 -15.01
C ILE A 676 -4.28 30.40 -14.62
N LEU A 677 -3.05 30.55 -14.15
CA LEU A 677 -2.46 31.82 -13.76
C LEU A 677 -1.52 32.30 -14.87
N LEU A 678 -1.70 33.55 -15.29
CA LEU A 678 -0.96 34.17 -16.38
C LEU A 678 -0.56 35.59 -16.02
N GLY A 679 0.73 35.90 -16.21
CA GLY A 679 1.23 37.26 -16.14
C GLY A 679 1.13 37.94 -17.51
N CYS A 680 0.70 39.19 -17.53
CA CYS A 680 0.60 39.96 -18.76
C CYS A 680 1.48 41.21 -18.70
N HIS A 681 2.00 41.59 -19.86
CA HIS A 681 2.80 42.79 -20.03
C HIS A 681 2.00 44.08 -19.73
N ASN A 682 0.67 44.01 -19.75
CA ASN A 682 -0.23 45.09 -19.34
C ASN A 682 -0.28 45.34 -17.81
N LYS A 683 0.68 44.78 -17.06
CA LYS A 683 0.77 44.84 -15.59
C LYS A 683 -0.29 44.04 -14.83
N SER A 684 -1.05 43.16 -15.49
CA SER A 684 -2.08 42.37 -14.83
C SER A 684 -1.71 40.89 -14.70
N ILE A 685 -2.04 40.30 -13.56
CA ILE A 685 -2.13 38.85 -13.37
C ILE A 685 -3.58 38.43 -13.62
N TYR A 686 -3.78 37.44 -14.48
CA TYR A 686 -5.07 36.83 -14.74
C TYR A 686 -5.15 35.47 -14.06
N CYS A 687 -6.26 35.20 -13.38
CA CYS A 687 -6.65 33.86 -12.98
C CYS A 687 -7.86 33.44 -13.79
N LEU A 688 -7.69 32.40 -14.58
CA LEU A 688 -8.76 31.79 -15.36
C LEU A 688 -9.27 30.57 -14.61
N HIS A 689 -10.56 30.28 -14.77
CA HIS A 689 -11.20 29.07 -14.29
C HIS A 689 -12.21 28.58 -15.32
N GLY A 690 -12.43 27.27 -15.40
CA GLY A 690 -13.38 26.70 -16.34
C GLY A 690 -13.75 25.28 -16.00
N ASP A 691 -14.83 24.82 -16.64
CA ASP A 691 -15.28 23.43 -16.63
C ASP A 691 -15.51 23.03 -18.10
N GLY A 692 -14.76 22.05 -18.58
CA GLY A 692 -14.78 21.63 -19.98
C GLY A 692 -14.39 22.73 -20.97
N ASP A 693 -15.31 23.07 -21.88
CA ASP A 693 -15.15 24.03 -22.97
C ASP A 693 -15.39 25.50 -22.57
N LYS A 694 -15.83 25.75 -21.33
CA LYS A 694 -16.17 27.10 -20.84
C LYS A 694 -15.10 27.62 -19.90
N ILE A 695 -14.18 28.41 -20.44
CA ILE A 695 -13.17 29.15 -19.69
C ILE A 695 -13.63 30.60 -19.42
N ALA A 696 -13.40 31.11 -18.21
CA ALA A 696 -13.71 32.49 -17.82
C ALA A 696 -12.61 33.09 -16.94
N ILE A 697 -12.49 34.42 -16.96
CA ILE A 697 -11.62 35.15 -16.02
C ILE A 697 -12.30 35.13 -14.65
N LYS A 698 -11.66 34.49 -13.66
CA LYS A 698 -12.10 34.45 -12.27
C LYS A 698 -11.86 35.77 -11.58
N TRP A 699 -10.65 36.29 -11.73
CA TRP A 699 -10.22 37.57 -11.20
C TRP A 699 -9.00 38.07 -11.97
N THR A 700 -8.80 39.40 -11.90
CA THR A 700 -7.64 40.10 -12.43
C THR A 700 -7.01 40.93 -11.32
N LYS A 701 -5.69 40.90 -11.21
CA LYS A 701 -4.93 41.71 -10.25
C LYS A 701 -3.92 42.56 -10.99
N GLU A 702 -4.09 43.87 -10.92
CA GLU A 702 -3.14 44.85 -11.47
C GLU A 702 -1.95 45.06 -10.52
N LEU A 703 -0.76 45.22 -11.11
CA LEU A 703 0.53 45.46 -10.48
C LEU A 703 1.14 46.78 -10.98
N ASP A 704 2.22 47.20 -10.33
CA ASP A 704 2.87 48.50 -10.62
C ASP A 704 3.68 48.47 -11.94
N SER A 705 4.12 47.29 -12.39
CA SER A 705 5.02 47.14 -13.55
C SER A 705 4.69 45.93 -14.46
N PRO A 706 5.15 45.96 -15.73
CA PRO A 706 4.90 44.88 -16.70
C PRO A 706 5.45 43.52 -16.23
N ILE A 707 4.73 42.45 -16.55
CA ILE A 707 5.08 41.10 -16.13
C ILE A 707 5.67 40.33 -17.31
N PHE A 708 6.90 39.85 -17.14
CA PHE A 708 7.57 38.93 -18.07
C PHE A 708 7.80 37.56 -17.45
N SER A 709 7.83 37.47 -16.11
CA SER A 709 8.10 36.22 -15.40
C SER A 709 6.92 35.28 -15.46
N THR A 710 7.20 33.98 -15.63
CA THR A 710 6.25 32.91 -15.31
C THR A 710 5.88 32.97 -13.84
N SER A 711 4.57 32.93 -13.54
CA SER A 711 4.08 32.89 -12.16
C SER A 711 4.41 31.53 -11.53
N CYS A 712 4.86 31.50 -10.28
CA CYS A 712 4.97 30.26 -9.52
C CYS A 712 3.95 30.23 -8.39
N THR A 713 3.56 29.04 -7.95
CA THR A 713 2.56 28.88 -6.90
C THR A 713 3.13 28.13 -5.71
N SER A 714 2.67 28.51 -4.52
CA SER A 714 3.06 27.88 -3.27
C SER A 714 1.83 27.73 -2.37
N SER A 715 1.71 26.58 -1.73
CA SER A 715 0.66 26.27 -0.78
C SER A 715 1.16 26.49 0.65
N PHE A 716 0.40 27.26 1.44
CA PHE A 716 0.68 27.50 2.86
C PHE A 716 -0.45 26.94 3.72
N ILE A 717 -0.10 26.25 4.80
CA ILE A 717 -1.06 25.85 5.83
C ILE A 717 -1.28 27.06 6.75
N ASN A 718 -2.49 27.62 6.76
CA ASN A 718 -2.87 28.63 7.73
C ASN A 718 -3.39 27.95 9.00
N CYS A 719 -2.64 28.03 10.10
CA CYS A 719 -3.15 27.73 11.43
C CYS A 719 -3.89 28.97 11.97
N VAL A 720 -5.23 28.92 12.00
CA VAL A 720 -6.03 29.98 12.64
C VAL A 720 -6.11 29.66 14.13
N ASN A 721 -5.39 30.40 14.96
CA ASN A 721 -5.67 30.47 16.40
C ASN A 721 -6.95 31.29 16.57
N VAL A 722 -8.03 30.64 17.00
CA VAL A 722 -9.24 31.33 17.45
C VAL A 722 -8.96 31.83 18.86
N GLU A 723 -8.37 33.01 18.97
CA GLU A 723 -8.49 33.81 20.19
C GLU A 723 -9.78 34.64 20.08
N ASP A 724 -10.89 34.09 20.58
CA ASP A 724 -11.95 34.92 21.16
C ASP A 724 -12.75 34.14 22.20
N LYS A 725 -13.06 34.85 23.28
CA LYS A 725 -13.52 34.34 24.59
C LYS A 725 -14.99 33.88 24.59
N GLN A 726 -15.22 32.91 25.49
CA GLN A 726 -16.47 32.54 26.20
C GLN A 726 -17.33 31.35 25.68
N GLU A 727 -17.38 30.37 26.60
CA GLU A 727 -18.40 29.34 26.89
C GLU A 727 -18.54 28.09 26.00
N ASN A 728 -18.03 26.98 26.58
CA ASN A 728 -18.45 25.59 26.44
C ASN A 728 -18.88 25.09 25.05
N THR A 729 -17.90 24.83 24.18
CA THR A 729 -17.90 23.69 23.25
C THR A 729 -16.45 23.29 22.93
N SER A 730 -16.23 22.00 22.64
CA SER A 730 -14.93 21.35 22.37
C SER A 730 -14.10 22.05 21.27
N PRO A 731 -12.76 22.12 21.39
CA PRO A 731 -11.92 22.76 20.38
C PRO A 731 -11.80 21.87 19.13
N SER A 732 -12.34 22.32 18.00
CA SER A 732 -12.05 21.76 16.67
C SER A 732 -11.18 22.75 15.87
N SER A 733 -9.88 22.52 15.81
CA SER A 733 -8.98 23.28 14.93
C SER A 733 -9.10 22.74 13.50
N SER A 734 -9.77 23.47 12.60
CA SER A 734 -9.75 23.15 11.17
C SER A 734 -8.51 23.76 10.51
N LYS A 735 -7.58 22.91 10.04
CA LYS A 735 -6.45 23.34 9.21
C LYS A 735 -6.98 23.71 7.82
N LYS A 736 -6.68 24.92 7.34
CA LYS A 736 -7.06 25.39 6.00
C LYS A 736 -5.80 25.68 5.20
N THR A 737 -5.65 25.01 4.05
CA THR A 737 -4.53 25.28 3.14
C THR A 737 -4.94 26.36 2.14
N SER A 738 -4.12 27.40 2.03
CA SER A 738 -4.28 28.51 1.09
C SER A 738 -3.20 28.47 0.02
N VAL A 739 -3.57 28.71 -1.24
CA VAL A 739 -2.62 28.79 -2.37
C VAL A 739 -2.32 30.25 -2.67
N TYR A 740 -1.05 30.58 -2.86
CA TYR A 740 -0.56 31.90 -3.23
C TYR A 740 0.24 31.82 -4.53
N ALA A 741 0.14 32.86 -5.35
CA ALA A 741 0.97 33.08 -6.52
C ALA A 741 2.07 34.07 -6.17
N VAL A 742 3.29 33.74 -6.57
CA VAL A 742 4.45 34.62 -6.48
C VAL A 742 4.82 35.03 -7.90
N VAL A 743 4.93 36.35 -8.12
CA VAL A 743 5.24 36.91 -9.44
C VAL A 743 6.38 37.90 -9.29
N ALA A 744 7.41 37.74 -10.13
CA ALA A 744 8.51 38.67 -10.21
C ALA A 744 8.21 39.75 -11.26
N THR A 745 8.24 41.00 -10.83
CA THR A 745 8.09 42.14 -11.73
C THR A 745 9.44 42.83 -11.91
N THR A 746 9.54 43.74 -12.89
CA THR A 746 10.78 44.51 -13.10
C THR A 746 11.17 45.37 -11.90
N GLU A 747 10.25 45.63 -10.97
CA GLU A 747 10.48 46.44 -9.77
C GLU A 747 10.50 45.63 -8.44
N GLY A 748 10.32 44.31 -8.49
CA GLY A 748 10.37 43.43 -7.32
C GLY A 748 9.35 42.29 -7.32
N THR A 749 9.34 41.49 -6.26
CA THR A 749 8.48 40.29 -6.11
C THR A 749 7.17 40.61 -5.40
N VAL A 750 6.05 40.15 -5.96
CA VAL A 750 4.70 40.33 -5.41
C VAL A 750 4.10 38.97 -5.05
N LEU A 751 3.51 38.87 -3.85
CA LEU A 751 2.77 37.69 -3.37
C LEU A 751 1.27 37.99 -3.37
N THR A 752 0.46 37.17 -4.06
CA THR A 752 -1.00 37.33 -4.18
C THR A 752 -1.73 36.04 -3.80
N HIS A 753 -2.82 36.13 -3.03
CA HIS A 753 -3.65 34.97 -2.64
C HIS A 753 -4.56 34.52 -3.80
N CYS A 754 -4.60 33.21 -4.10
CA CYS A 754 -5.30 32.65 -5.26
C CYS A 754 -6.75 32.21 -4.99
N GLY A 755 -7.27 32.40 -3.77
CA GLY A 755 -8.67 32.15 -3.43
C GLY A 755 -9.05 30.67 -3.18
N PHE A 756 -8.09 29.76 -3.01
CA PHE A 756 -8.36 28.38 -2.59
C PHE A 756 -8.35 28.24 -1.07
N ILE A 757 -9.37 27.58 -0.53
CA ILE A 757 -9.35 26.96 0.80
C ILE A 757 -9.56 25.47 0.54
N LEU A 758 -8.52 24.65 0.65
CA LEU A 758 -8.68 23.20 0.58
C LEU A 758 -9.47 22.74 1.83
N PRO A 759 -10.49 21.88 1.70
CA PRO A 759 -11.22 21.38 2.84
C PRO A 759 -10.29 20.56 3.74
N GLY A 760 -10.11 21.02 4.98
CA GLY A 760 -9.61 20.17 6.06
C GLY A 760 -10.68 19.14 6.39
N ASN A 761 -10.25 17.88 6.53
CA ASN A 761 -11.09 16.71 6.70
C ASN A 761 -12.00 16.82 7.95
N THR A 762 -13.25 17.31 7.82
CA THR A 762 -14.32 17.16 8.83
C THR A 762 -15.71 17.21 8.20
N ASN A 763 -16.50 16.15 8.40
CA ASN A 763 -17.94 16.11 8.18
C ASN A 763 -18.70 16.87 9.28
N ALA A 764 -19.21 18.07 9.01
CA ALA A 764 -20.37 18.65 9.72
C ALA A 764 -20.89 19.94 9.02
N PRO A 765 -22.21 20.21 9.00
CA PRO A 765 -22.76 21.43 8.45
C PRO A 765 -22.76 22.54 9.52
N GLY A 766 -22.01 23.62 9.30
CA GLY A 766 -21.95 24.76 10.21
C GLY A 766 -21.71 26.09 9.49
N LYS A 767 -22.52 27.10 9.82
CA LYS A 767 -22.56 28.44 9.20
C LYS A 767 -21.19 29.14 9.15
N LEU A 768 -20.87 29.72 7.98
CA LEU A 768 -19.74 30.63 7.75
C LEU A 768 -19.81 31.92 8.61
N PRO A 769 -18.72 32.38 9.24
CA PRO A 769 -18.51 33.78 9.57
C PRO A 769 -17.77 34.52 8.43
N GLN A 770 -17.99 35.83 8.34
CA GLN A 770 -17.45 36.74 7.32
C GLN A 770 -15.91 36.69 7.22
N LEU A 771 -15.40 36.38 6.03
CA LEU A 771 -13.99 36.50 5.67
C LEU A 771 -13.61 37.96 5.35
N ILE A 772 -12.43 38.38 5.82
CA ILE A 772 -11.73 39.59 5.38
C ILE A 772 -11.53 39.50 3.85
N GLY A 773 -11.89 40.56 3.14
CA GLY A 773 -12.00 40.57 1.68
C GLY A 773 -10.68 40.39 0.92
N PRO A 774 -10.76 40.01 -0.38
CA PRO A 774 -9.59 39.85 -1.25
C PRO A 774 -8.88 41.21 -1.44
N GLY A 775 -7.57 41.31 -1.19
CA GLY A 775 -6.82 42.49 -1.63
C GLY A 775 -5.56 42.95 -0.88
N THR A 776 -5.08 42.30 0.19
CA THR A 776 -3.92 42.82 0.95
C THR A 776 -2.57 42.39 0.35
N THR A 777 -1.87 43.34 -0.27
CA THR A 777 -0.49 43.21 -0.75
C THR A 777 0.50 43.46 0.40
N LYS A 778 1.47 42.56 0.63
CA LYS A 778 2.69 42.89 1.39
C LYS A 778 3.84 43.07 0.40
N LYS A 779 4.37 44.30 0.29
CA LYS A 779 5.67 44.55 -0.35
C LYS A 779 6.75 44.07 0.61
N PHE A 780 7.56 43.10 0.20
CA PHE A 780 8.81 42.80 0.91
C PHE A 780 9.86 43.82 0.43
N PRO A 781 10.49 44.60 1.32
CA PRO A 781 11.59 45.47 0.90
C PRO A 781 12.74 44.61 0.39
N ASN A 782 13.42 45.08 -0.66
CA ASN A 782 14.67 44.50 -1.14
C ASN A 782 15.59 44.20 0.06
N ALA A 783 16.00 42.95 0.21
CA ALA A 783 17.17 42.66 1.01
C ALA A 783 18.36 43.35 0.31
N ASN A 784 18.76 44.50 0.85
CA ASN A 784 20.00 45.17 0.48
C ASN A 784 21.16 44.20 0.75
N LEU A 785 21.60 43.48 -0.28
CA LEU A 785 22.99 43.03 -0.38
C LEU A 785 23.80 44.21 -0.92
N SER A 786 23.94 45.25 -0.12
CA SER A 786 24.93 46.29 -0.35
C SER A 786 26.26 45.87 0.29
N SER A 787 27.30 45.88 -0.56
CA SER A 787 28.72 46.10 -0.24
C SER A 787 29.43 45.10 0.68
N SER A 788 30.22 44.20 0.08
CA SER A 788 31.69 44.29 0.17
C SER A 788 32.31 43.21 -0.71
N LEU A 789 33.04 43.62 -1.75
CA LEU A 789 34.34 43.07 -2.17
C LEU A 789 34.82 43.87 -3.38
N SER A 790 35.83 44.68 -3.10
CA SER A 790 36.54 45.59 -3.98
C SER A 790 37.58 44.84 -4.81
N GLY A 791 37.41 44.85 -6.14
CA GLY A 791 38.44 44.81 -7.20
C GLY A 791 39.38 43.58 -7.32
N PRO A 792 40.21 43.51 -8.38
CA PRO A 792 40.20 44.28 -9.63
C PRO A 792 39.47 43.59 -10.80
#